data_AF-A0AAV1NKM8-F1
#
_entry.id   AF-A0AAV1NKM8-F1
#
_cell.length_a   1.000
_cell.length_b   1.000
_cell.length_c   1.000
_cell.angle_alpha   90.00
_cell.angle_beta   90.00
_cell.angle_gamma   90.00
#
_symmetry.space_group_name_H-M   'P 1'
#
loop_
_entity.id
_entity.type
_entity.pdbx_description
1 polymer ?
#
loop_
_entity_poly.entity_id
_entity_poly.type
_entity_poly.pdbx_seq_one_letter_code
_entity_poly.pdbx_strand_id
1 'polypeptide(L)'
;MVHGKKLAEETLLPSVLEDGDAETESEKLQLGKQRTKPTEVDMRGLKDQGSSPGGNVRDGGEREGEEEEEEDEEDETEEEELRGEEYVISEEYDTDLELGDKEEAYDPTGQTSYMEACEMLQVVPVSYFLQHMQNSELAMMHQGLGPQGTKALAVPLVTNTSILRLNLRDNWMEGMGGASIAEMLKENCYITEVDLSDNRLGDYGAKAIAGMLKENSTLVSLNLSGNHFTDQAAEHLRLALITNTKLQHLNLSYNALGERAGQLLGDAVSENTGLRSLSLAWNCIRGRGAVMLANGLGGNIFLRSVDLSYNGFGKEGAIALGQSFKENSVLEDLNVSNNRIPPDGAVRLAMGLKVNKTIKSLNMGRNPIQNAGCYGILKSVQENPDSAVETLNFSDITVNQDFEDLYTRVKEMFPALKSNMARTGSVWPKAQVLYRCSVNLHQATRRFSESSDKGWFRSLFVHKVDARKDAHSNLLSKKETSNLYKIQFHNVKPECLEAYNSLEAEVQNRLHRDQDYPCEVVGSWNTWYGEQDQAVHLWRYSGGYPALTECLQKLNNNKEYLEFRKERAKMLISRRNQLLLEFSFWNEPLPRPGPSIYEMRTYYLKPGTMIEWGNHWARAIKYRQENNEPVGGFFSQIGDLYVVHHLWAYESLQSRDETRDSAWMKEGWAVNVYHTVPLIRSMESRIMIPTKSSPLQ
;
A
#
# COMPACT_ATOMS: atom_id res chain seq x y z
N MET A 1 -41.16 15.18 -6.24
CA MET A 1 -39.74 15.59 -6.07
C MET A 1 -38.94 14.32 -5.75
N VAL A 2 -37.76 14.01 -6.28
CA VAL A 2 -36.66 14.84 -6.83
C VAL A 2 -36.32 14.40 -8.27
N HIS A 3 -35.77 15.30 -9.10
CA HIS A 3 -35.32 14.94 -10.46
C HIS A 3 -34.07 14.05 -10.47
N GLY A 4 -34.15 12.91 -11.17
CA GLY A 4 -32.97 12.29 -11.77
C GLY A 4 -32.60 12.98 -13.09
N LYS A 5 -31.32 12.92 -13.50
CA LYS A 5 -30.87 13.31 -14.84
C LYS A 5 -30.06 12.18 -15.48
N LYS A 6 -30.45 11.78 -16.69
CA LYS A 6 -29.64 10.98 -17.62
C LYS A 6 -28.47 11.82 -18.15
N LEU A 7 -27.41 11.13 -18.60
CA LEU A 7 -26.30 11.48 -19.52
C LEU A 7 -25.01 10.82 -18.99
N ALA A 8 -24.21 10.09 -19.76
CA ALA A 8 -24.39 9.61 -21.14
C ALA A 8 -23.57 8.31 -21.35
N GLU A 9 -23.91 7.52 -22.37
CA GLU A 9 -23.12 6.36 -22.80
C GLU A 9 -22.13 6.79 -23.89
N GLU A 10 -20.82 6.64 -23.67
CA GLU A 10 -19.80 6.76 -24.73
C GLU A 10 -18.75 5.64 -24.60
N THR A 11 -18.95 4.60 -25.41
CA THR A 11 -17.95 3.76 -26.10
C THR A 11 -16.61 3.46 -25.41
N LEU A 12 -16.52 2.31 -24.72
CA LEU A 12 -15.24 1.67 -24.42
C LEU A 12 -14.69 0.92 -25.65
N LEU A 13 -13.38 0.99 -25.88
CA LEU A 13 -12.70 0.37 -27.03
C LEU A 13 -12.15 -1.03 -26.68
N PRO A 14 -12.43 -2.08 -27.47
CA PRO A 14 -11.90 -3.43 -27.23
C PRO A 14 -10.48 -3.61 -27.76
N SER A 15 -9.52 -4.03 -26.92
CA SER A 15 -8.17 -4.44 -27.38
C SER A 15 -7.32 -5.25 -26.38
N VAL A 16 -7.87 -6.30 -25.75
CA VAL A 16 -7.07 -7.36 -25.11
C VAL A 16 -7.65 -8.75 -25.39
N LEU A 17 -7.32 -9.30 -26.56
CA LEU A 17 -7.35 -10.74 -26.88
C LEU A 17 -6.23 -11.02 -27.90
N GLU A 18 -5.35 -11.97 -27.58
CA GLU A 18 -4.47 -12.73 -28.52
C GLU A 18 -3.77 -13.79 -27.64
N ASP A 19 -3.93 -15.07 -28.00
CA ASP A 19 -3.70 -16.20 -27.10
C ASP A 19 -2.22 -16.58 -26.91
N GLY A 20 -1.96 -17.33 -25.83
CA GLY A 20 -0.61 -17.78 -25.48
C GLY A 20 -0.57 -19.26 -25.15
N ASP A 21 -0.47 -20.11 -26.17
CA ASP A 21 -0.15 -21.53 -26.03
C ASP A 21 1.09 -21.90 -26.87
N ALA A 22 2.06 -22.53 -26.21
CA ALA A 22 3.34 -22.91 -26.82
C ALA A 22 4.01 -24.10 -26.09
N GLU A 23 3.25 -25.14 -25.77
CA GLU A 23 3.84 -26.38 -25.27
C GLU A 23 4.60 -27.15 -26.36
N THR A 24 5.76 -27.69 -25.98
CA THR A 24 6.61 -28.50 -26.84
C THR A 24 6.42 -29.98 -26.56
N GLU A 25 6.27 -30.83 -27.58
CA GLU A 25 6.97 -32.12 -27.53
C GLU A 25 7.30 -32.83 -28.86
N SER A 26 8.46 -33.49 -28.78
CA SER A 26 8.98 -34.73 -29.41
C SER A 26 8.68 -35.13 -30.87
N GLU A 27 9.75 -35.61 -31.54
CA GLU A 27 9.70 -36.30 -32.83
C GLU A 27 9.21 -37.76 -32.72
N LYS A 28 8.51 -38.26 -33.75
CA LYS A 28 8.57 -39.69 -34.15
C LYS A 28 8.22 -39.91 -35.62
N LEU A 29 8.73 -41.01 -36.17
CA LEU A 29 8.78 -41.27 -37.61
C LEU A 29 7.70 -42.25 -38.13
N GLN A 30 7.46 -42.12 -39.45
CA GLN A 30 7.24 -43.19 -40.46
C GLN A 30 5.82 -43.68 -40.85
N LEU A 31 5.65 -43.76 -42.19
CA LEU A 31 4.75 -44.62 -43.00
C LEU A 31 3.23 -44.31 -42.97
N GLY A 32 2.50 -44.25 -44.12
CA GLY A 32 2.92 -44.17 -45.52
C GLY A 32 1.89 -44.67 -46.56
N LYS A 33 1.72 -43.93 -47.68
CA LYS A 33 0.79 -44.18 -48.84
C LYS A 33 -0.70 -43.88 -48.51
N GLN A 34 -1.62 -43.63 -49.45
CA GLN A 34 -1.64 -43.86 -50.91
C GLN A 34 -2.45 -42.77 -51.69
N ARG A 35 -2.45 -42.78 -53.03
CA ARG A 35 -3.14 -41.80 -53.93
C ARG A 35 -4.49 -42.31 -54.47
N THR A 36 -5.45 -41.40 -54.73
CA THR A 36 -6.26 -41.34 -56.00
C THR A 36 -7.06 -40.02 -56.18
N LYS A 37 -7.41 -39.70 -57.43
CA LYS A 37 -8.38 -38.72 -58.03
C LYS A 37 -8.91 -39.35 -59.35
N PRO A 38 -9.86 -38.79 -60.14
CA PRO A 38 -10.75 -37.62 -60.03
C PRO A 38 -12.25 -38.07 -59.96
N THR A 39 -13.35 -37.59 -60.60
CA THR A 39 -13.70 -36.57 -61.66
C THR A 39 -15.22 -36.24 -61.59
N GLU A 40 -15.68 -34.99 -61.66
CA GLU A 40 -16.40 -34.28 -62.79
C GLU A 40 -17.94 -34.39 -62.94
N VAL A 41 -18.56 -33.26 -63.36
CA VAL A 41 -19.87 -33.06 -64.08
C VAL A 41 -21.17 -33.50 -63.35
N ASP A 42 -22.34 -32.83 -63.33
CA ASP A 42 -22.94 -31.50 -63.64
C ASP A 42 -24.43 -31.74 -64.06
N MET A 43 -25.27 -30.68 -64.08
CA MET A 43 -26.54 -30.48 -64.82
C MET A 43 -27.93 -30.54 -64.13
N ARG A 44 -28.50 -29.32 -63.99
CA ARG A 44 -29.84 -28.82 -64.44
C ARG A 44 -31.13 -28.95 -63.60
N GLY A 45 -31.84 -27.81 -63.52
CA GLY A 45 -33.28 -27.62 -63.25
C GLY A 45 -33.52 -26.29 -62.49
N LEU A 46 -33.88 -25.13 -63.09
CA LEU A 46 -35.14 -24.74 -63.78
C LEU A 46 -36.37 -24.92 -62.88
N LYS A 47 -37.31 -23.98 -62.65
CA LYS A 47 -37.65 -22.60 -63.12
C LYS A 47 -38.70 -22.00 -62.10
N ASP A 48 -39.35 -20.82 -62.09
CA ASP A 48 -39.55 -19.57 -62.88
C ASP A 48 -40.37 -18.55 -61.99
N GLN A 49 -40.70 -17.27 -62.26
CA GLN A 49 -40.27 -16.17 -63.18
C GLN A 49 -40.86 -14.80 -62.69
N GLY A 50 -40.08 -13.71 -62.61
CA GLY A 50 -40.57 -12.29 -62.55
C GLY A 50 -41.13 -11.75 -61.22
N SER A 51 -41.38 -10.44 -61.01
CA SER A 51 -41.09 -9.22 -61.81
C SER A 51 -41.09 -7.94 -60.95
N SER A 52 -40.36 -6.90 -61.38
CA SER A 52 -40.31 -5.52 -60.81
C SER A 52 -41.37 -4.58 -61.46
N PRO A 53 -41.37 -3.22 -61.35
CA PRO A 53 -40.65 -2.29 -60.43
C PRO A 53 -41.48 -1.08 -59.88
N GLY A 54 -40.92 -0.36 -58.87
CA GLY A 54 -41.17 1.08 -58.62
C GLY A 54 -42.48 1.48 -57.90
N GLY A 55 -42.64 2.71 -57.39
CA GLY A 55 -41.68 3.82 -57.28
C GLY A 55 -42.34 5.17 -56.92
N ASN A 56 -41.53 6.17 -56.53
CA ASN A 56 -41.90 7.54 -56.10
C ASN A 56 -42.66 7.69 -54.74
N VAL A 57 -42.69 8.82 -54.02
CA VAL A 57 -41.80 10.00 -53.73
C VAL A 57 -42.70 11.21 -53.34
N ARG A 58 -42.24 12.07 -52.39
CA ARG A 58 -42.79 13.41 -52.01
C ARG A 58 -44.14 13.41 -51.23
N ASP A 59 -44.47 14.42 -50.41
CA ASP A 59 -43.69 15.53 -49.79
C ASP A 59 -44.42 16.11 -48.54
N GLY A 60 -43.71 16.92 -47.75
CA GLY A 60 -44.21 18.24 -47.29
C GLY A 60 -45.28 18.40 -46.20
N GLY A 61 -44.86 18.46 -44.93
CA GLY A 61 -45.41 19.37 -43.88
C GLY A 61 -46.82 19.10 -43.35
N GLU A 62 -47.35 19.90 -42.41
CA GLU A 62 -46.73 20.88 -41.49
C GLU A 62 -47.73 21.24 -40.36
N ARG A 63 -47.25 21.54 -39.13
CA ARG A 63 -47.93 22.36 -38.07
C ARG A 63 -49.22 21.80 -37.42
N GLU A 64 -49.77 22.34 -36.32
CA GLU A 64 -49.29 22.92 -35.02
C GLU A 64 -50.53 23.10 -34.11
N GLY A 65 -50.33 23.40 -32.81
CA GLY A 65 -51.40 23.61 -31.80
C GLY A 65 -51.67 22.33 -30.99
N GLU A 66 -51.47 22.22 -29.66
CA GLU A 66 -51.58 23.14 -28.49
C GLU A 66 -52.99 23.31 -27.92
N GLU A 67 -53.04 23.73 -26.63
CA GLU A 67 -54.20 23.86 -25.71
C GLU A 67 -54.75 22.48 -25.22
N GLU A 68 -54.45 22.05 -23.98
CA GLU A 68 -55.02 22.45 -22.66
C GLU A 68 -56.44 21.85 -22.47
N GLU A 69 -56.79 21.12 -21.39
CA GLU A 69 -56.80 21.51 -19.96
C GLU A 69 -56.59 20.30 -19.01
N GLU A 70 -56.57 20.56 -17.69
CA GLU A 70 -56.47 19.60 -16.57
C GLU A 70 -57.86 19.17 -16.05
N GLU A 71 -57.98 17.97 -15.48
CA GLU A 71 -58.82 17.75 -14.27
C GLU A 71 -58.39 16.45 -13.56
N ASP A 72 -58.26 16.52 -12.23
CA ASP A 72 -57.95 15.39 -11.34
C ASP A 72 -59.24 14.64 -10.95
N GLU A 73 -59.14 13.34 -10.64
CA GLU A 73 -59.88 12.78 -9.50
C GLU A 73 -59.17 11.53 -8.94
N GLU A 74 -59.07 11.47 -7.60
CA GLU A 74 -58.51 10.34 -6.84
C GLU A 74 -59.64 9.36 -6.48
N ASP A 75 -59.36 8.05 -6.44
CA ASP A 75 -59.65 7.27 -5.22
C ASP A 75 -58.93 5.90 -5.18
N GLU A 76 -58.83 5.34 -3.97
CA GLU A 76 -58.12 4.09 -3.66
C GLU A 76 -58.99 2.83 -3.87
N THR A 77 -58.41 1.65 -4.11
CA THR A 77 -58.67 0.43 -3.28
C THR A 77 -57.84 -0.83 -3.66
N GLU A 78 -57.53 -1.59 -2.60
CA GLU A 78 -57.37 -3.06 -2.48
C GLU A 78 -56.25 -3.84 -3.22
N GLU A 79 -55.47 -4.58 -2.41
CA GLU A 79 -54.58 -5.67 -2.81
C GLU A 79 -55.33 -7.02 -2.77
N GLU A 80 -55.11 -7.93 -3.73
CA GLU A 80 -54.98 -9.37 -3.41
C GLU A 80 -54.24 -10.17 -4.51
N GLU A 81 -53.94 -11.44 -4.24
CA GLU A 81 -52.98 -12.26 -4.99
C GLU A 81 -53.41 -12.66 -6.42
N LEU A 82 -52.44 -12.76 -7.34
CA LEU A 82 -52.53 -13.62 -8.52
C LEU A 82 -51.27 -14.48 -8.70
N ARG A 83 -51.47 -15.80 -8.79
CA ARG A 83 -50.46 -16.79 -9.19
C ARG A 83 -50.70 -17.20 -10.64
N GLY A 84 -49.63 -17.51 -11.38
CA GLY A 84 -49.70 -18.50 -12.46
C GLY A 84 -49.08 -18.10 -13.80
N GLU A 85 -47.95 -18.74 -14.09
CA GLU A 85 -47.56 -19.29 -15.40
C GLU A 85 -47.31 -18.34 -16.60
N GLU A 86 -46.00 -18.25 -16.91
CA GLU A 86 -45.35 -18.18 -18.23
C GLU A 86 -46.07 -17.52 -19.43
N TYR A 87 -45.38 -16.52 -20.02
CA TYR A 87 -45.32 -16.39 -21.47
C TYR A 87 -43.88 -16.28 -21.96
N VAL A 88 -43.50 -17.18 -22.86
CA VAL A 88 -42.19 -17.19 -23.53
C VAL A 88 -42.18 -16.17 -24.66
N ILE A 89 -41.10 -15.39 -24.76
CA ILE A 89 -40.70 -14.74 -26.01
C ILE A 89 -39.26 -15.15 -26.31
N SER A 90 -39.02 -15.58 -27.54
CA SER A 90 -37.77 -16.16 -28.02
C SER A 90 -36.79 -15.11 -28.50
N GLU A 91 -35.54 -15.19 -28.05
CA GLU A 91 -34.40 -14.50 -28.68
C GLU A 91 -33.51 -15.53 -29.40
N GLU A 92 -33.73 -15.72 -30.70
CA GLU A 92 -32.75 -16.37 -31.58
C GLU A 92 -31.90 -15.28 -32.27
N TYR A 93 -30.63 -15.18 -31.88
CA TYR A 93 -29.58 -14.54 -32.66
C TYR A 93 -28.34 -15.44 -32.66
N ASP A 94 -28.00 -15.97 -33.84
CA ASP A 94 -26.91 -16.94 -34.02
C ASP A 94 -25.60 -16.47 -33.38
N THR A 95 -25.01 -17.35 -32.55
CA THR A 95 -23.68 -17.17 -31.98
C THR A 95 -22.85 -18.45 -32.21
N ASP A 96 -22.27 -18.55 -33.43
CA ASP A 96 -21.34 -19.61 -33.85
C ASP A 96 -20.00 -19.54 -33.09
N LEU A 97 -20.03 -19.82 -31.78
CA LEU A 97 -18.87 -20.07 -30.93
C LEU A 97 -19.15 -21.20 -29.93
N GLU A 98 -19.40 -22.42 -30.44
CA GLU A 98 -19.26 -23.65 -29.64
C GLU A 98 -17.76 -23.92 -29.31
N LEU A 99 -17.16 -23.08 -28.48
CA LEU A 99 -16.01 -23.49 -27.68
C LEU A 99 -16.56 -24.22 -26.45
N GLY A 100 -16.21 -25.50 -26.32
CA GLY A 100 -16.72 -26.42 -25.30
C GLY A 100 -16.19 -26.17 -23.89
N ASP A 101 -15.96 -24.92 -23.52
CA ASP A 101 -15.66 -24.53 -22.14
C ASP A 101 -16.94 -24.73 -21.32
N LYS A 102 -16.81 -25.47 -20.23
CA LYS A 102 -17.91 -25.61 -19.27
C LYS A 102 -18.03 -24.27 -18.54
N GLU A 103 -19.21 -23.68 -18.53
CA GLU A 103 -19.54 -22.64 -17.58
C GLU A 103 -19.53 -23.24 -16.16
N GLU A 104 -18.37 -23.23 -15.52
CA GLU A 104 -18.25 -23.59 -14.11
C GLU A 104 -18.94 -22.50 -13.30
N ALA A 105 -20.13 -22.85 -12.78
CA ALA A 105 -21.02 -21.92 -12.11
C ALA A 105 -20.27 -21.19 -10.97
N TYR A 106 -20.18 -19.87 -11.09
CA TYR A 106 -19.51 -19.01 -10.11
C TYR A 106 -20.00 -19.33 -8.70
N ASP A 107 -19.10 -19.85 -7.86
CA ASP A 107 -19.40 -20.20 -6.47
C ASP A 107 -19.31 -18.95 -5.59
N PRO A 108 -20.44 -18.37 -5.13
CA PRO A 108 -20.42 -17.19 -4.27
C PRO A 108 -19.96 -17.52 -2.83
N THR A 109 -19.78 -18.80 -2.49
CA THR A 109 -19.38 -19.23 -1.15
C THR A 109 -17.87 -19.39 -1.01
N GLY A 110 -17.15 -19.74 -2.10
CA GLY A 110 -15.73 -20.08 -2.07
C GLY A 110 -15.43 -21.46 -1.49
N GLN A 111 -16.41 -22.37 -1.47
CA GLN A 111 -16.22 -23.77 -1.09
C GLN A 111 -15.44 -24.54 -2.15
N THR A 112 -15.74 -24.32 -3.44
CA THR A 112 -15.07 -25.01 -4.56
C THR A 112 -13.56 -24.74 -4.54
N SER A 113 -13.17 -23.46 -4.51
CA SER A 113 -11.75 -23.07 -4.48
C SER A 113 -11.02 -23.46 -3.19
N TYR A 114 -11.72 -23.64 -2.06
CA TYR A 114 -11.13 -24.25 -0.87
C TYR A 114 -10.85 -25.74 -1.06
N MET A 115 -11.79 -26.49 -1.63
CA MET A 115 -11.66 -27.93 -1.86
C MET A 115 -10.52 -28.22 -2.86
N GLU A 116 -10.44 -27.46 -3.95
CA GLU A 116 -9.36 -27.51 -4.94
C GLU A 116 -8.00 -27.16 -4.31
N ALA A 117 -7.93 -26.09 -3.51
CA ALA A 117 -6.70 -25.72 -2.80
C ALA A 117 -6.27 -26.79 -1.80
N CYS A 118 -7.21 -27.50 -1.17
CA CYS A 118 -6.92 -28.64 -0.32
C CYS A 118 -6.39 -29.85 -1.10
N GLU A 119 -6.99 -30.19 -2.24
CA GLU A 119 -6.53 -31.28 -3.11
C GLU A 119 -5.13 -31.00 -3.69
N MET A 120 -4.92 -29.82 -4.28
CA MET A 120 -3.62 -29.39 -4.83
C MET A 120 -2.50 -29.38 -3.79
N LEU A 121 -2.81 -29.06 -2.52
CA LEU A 121 -1.83 -29.01 -1.43
C LEU A 121 -1.78 -30.30 -0.60
N GLN A 122 -2.55 -31.33 -0.98
CA GLN A 122 -2.64 -32.64 -0.33
C GLN A 122 -2.98 -32.56 1.17
N VAL A 123 -3.91 -31.68 1.54
CA VAL A 123 -4.41 -31.49 2.91
C VAL A 123 -5.89 -31.85 3.01
N VAL A 124 -6.32 -32.32 4.18
CA VAL A 124 -7.73 -32.66 4.43
C VAL A 124 -8.55 -31.38 4.64
N PRO A 125 -9.64 -31.14 3.87
CA PRO A 125 -10.51 -29.97 4.07
C PRO A 125 -11.11 -29.95 5.49
N VAL A 126 -11.02 -28.80 6.16
CA VAL A 126 -11.56 -28.65 7.52
C VAL A 126 -13.04 -28.31 7.44
N SER A 127 -13.91 -29.27 7.76
CA SER A 127 -15.38 -29.10 7.63
C SER A 127 -15.95 -27.92 8.42
N TYR A 128 -15.29 -27.50 9.51
CA TYR A 128 -15.67 -26.31 10.26
C TYR A 128 -15.56 -25.03 9.40
N PHE A 129 -14.55 -24.90 8.54
CA PHE A 129 -14.39 -23.74 7.66
C PHE A 129 -15.55 -23.64 6.68
N LEU A 130 -15.85 -24.73 5.96
CA LEU A 130 -16.96 -24.84 5.01
C LEU A 130 -18.32 -24.44 5.64
N GLN A 131 -18.51 -24.73 6.93
CA GLN A 131 -19.73 -24.42 7.69
C GLN A 131 -19.80 -22.98 8.24
N HIS A 132 -18.68 -22.25 8.28
CA HIS A 132 -18.59 -20.94 8.97
C HIS A 132 -18.04 -19.82 8.08
N MET A 133 -17.74 -20.07 6.80
CA MET A 133 -17.11 -19.09 5.90
C MET A 133 -18.00 -17.90 5.50
N GLN A 134 -19.33 -17.99 5.69
CA GLN A 134 -20.24 -16.85 5.52
C GLN A 134 -20.47 -16.06 6.83
N ASN A 135 -19.83 -16.43 7.95
CA ASN A 135 -19.97 -15.72 9.22
C ASN A 135 -19.03 -14.50 9.28
N SER A 136 -19.41 -13.50 10.07
CA SER A 136 -18.56 -12.32 10.32
C SER A 136 -17.33 -12.59 11.21
N GLU A 137 -17.29 -13.74 11.88
CA GLU A 137 -16.16 -14.21 12.67
C GLU A 137 -15.87 -15.69 12.38
N LEU A 138 -14.60 -15.98 12.09
CA LEU A 138 -14.09 -17.33 11.88
C LEU A 138 -13.04 -17.66 12.95
N ALA A 139 -13.41 -18.53 13.89
CA ALA A 139 -12.55 -18.95 14.99
C ALA A 139 -12.12 -20.42 14.83
N MET A 140 -10.94 -20.64 14.25
CA MET A 140 -10.36 -21.96 13.97
C MET A 140 -9.13 -22.23 14.83
N MET A 141 -9.25 -22.06 16.15
CA MET A 141 -8.14 -22.30 17.08
C MET A 141 -7.84 -23.80 17.24
N HIS A 142 -6.58 -24.16 17.49
CA HIS A 142 -6.16 -25.54 17.85
C HIS A 142 -6.50 -26.63 16.82
N GLN A 143 -6.71 -26.29 15.55
CA GLN A 143 -7.04 -27.25 14.48
C GLN A 143 -5.79 -27.92 13.87
N GLY A 144 -4.60 -27.42 14.15
CA GLY A 144 -3.34 -28.01 13.68
C GLY A 144 -3.13 -27.91 12.16
N LEU A 145 -3.64 -26.83 11.55
CA LEU A 145 -3.64 -26.62 10.09
C LEU A 145 -2.26 -26.82 9.43
N GLY A 146 -1.17 -26.49 10.12
CA GLY A 146 0.17 -26.50 9.56
C GLY A 146 0.35 -25.46 8.43
N PRO A 147 1.57 -25.30 7.88
CA PRO A 147 1.82 -24.34 6.81
C PRO A 147 0.96 -24.57 5.55
N GLN A 148 0.71 -25.82 5.17
CA GLN A 148 -0.06 -26.14 3.95
C GLN A 148 -1.58 -26.02 4.14
N GLY A 149 -2.14 -26.45 5.28
CA GLY A 149 -3.57 -26.26 5.55
C GLY A 149 -3.93 -24.78 5.71
N THR A 150 -3.03 -23.99 6.29
CA THR A 150 -3.12 -22.52 6.30
C THR A 150 -3.02 -21.92 4.90
N LYS A 151 -2.14 -22.43 4.03
CA LYS A 151 -2.07 -21.98 2.63
C LYS A 151 -3.35 -22.30 1.86
N ALA A 152 -3.94 -23.49 2.06
CA ALA A 152 -5.23 -23.84 1.47
C ALA A 152 -6.37 -22.93 1.95
N LEU A 153 -6.41 -22.65 3.26
CA LEU A 153 -7.36 -21.70 3.86
C LEU A 153 -7.21 -20.27 3.32
N ALA A 154 -5.98 -19.84 3.00
CA ALA A 154 -5.71 -18.49 2.52
C ALA A 154 -6.33 -18.19 1.14
N VAL A 155 -6.47 -19.19 0.26
CA VAL A 155 -7.00 -19.03 -1.11
C VAL A 155 -8.43 -18.46 -1.15
N PRO A 156 -9.47 -19.12 -0.58
CA PRO A 156 -10.83 -18.59 -0.56
C PRO A 156 -10.97 -17.31 0.29
N LEU A 157 -10.07 -17.08 1.24
CA LEU A 157 -10.06 -15.86 2.06
C LEU A 157 -9.59 -14.62 1.30
N VAL A 158 -8.96 -14.73 0.13
CA VAL A 158 -8.61 -13.56 -0.71
C VAL A 158 -9.88 -12.80 -1.12
N THR A 159 -10.90 -13.51 -1.59
CA THR A 159 -12.16 -12.94 -2.11
C THR A 159 -13.31 -12.95 -1.11
N ASN A 160 -13.14 -13.58 0.07
CA ASN A 160 -14.20 -13.64 1.08
C ASN A 160 -14.55 -12.25 1.63
N THR A 161 -15.82 -11.86 1.46
CA THR A 161 -16.38 -10.56 1.87
C THR A 161 -17.13 -10.61 3.21
N SER A 162 -17.35 -11.81 3.77
CA SER A 162 -18.17 -12.02 4.96
C SER A 162 -17.37 -11.90 6.26
N ILE A 163 -16.17 -12.49 6.31
CA ILE A 163 -15.36 -12.59 7.52
C ILE A 163 -14.69 -11.24 7.81
N LEU A 164 -15.01 -10.66 8.97
CA LEU A 164 -14.41 -9.42 9.48
C LEU A 164 -13.37 -9.70 10.57
N ARG A 165 -13.52 -10.81 11.31
CA ARG A 165 -12.61 -11.27 12.37
C ARG A 165 -12.09 -12.69 12.10
N LEU A 166 -10.78 -12.85 12.05
CA LEU A 166 -10.11 -14.12 11.74
C LEU A 166 -9.20 -14.55 12.90
N ASN A 167 -9.55 -15.65 13.58
CA ASN A 167 -8.77 -16.20 14.68
C ASN A 167 -8.21 -17.58 14.31
N LEU A 168 -6.89 -17.62 14.10
CA LEU A 168 -6.10 -18.81 13.74
C LEU A 168 -5.06 -19.15 14.82
N ARG A 169 -5.30 -18.75 16.08
CA ARG A 169 -4.41 -19.01 17.22
C ARG A 169 -4.07 -20.50 17.39
N ASP A 170 -2.79 -20.79 17.64
CA ASP A 170 -2.24 -22.13 17.92
C ASP A 170 -2.63 -23.21 16.87
N ASN A 171 -2.18 -23.00 15.62
CA ASN A 171 -2.37 -23.93 14.49
C ASN A 171 -1.06 -24.45 13.88
N TRP A 172 0.09 -24.11 14.47
CA TRP A 172 1.42 -24.47 13.96
C TRP A 172 1.61 -24.03 12.49
N MET A 173 1.17 -22.82 12.14
CA MET A 173 1.29 -22.27 10.77
C MET A 173 2.74 -22.18 10.27
N GLU A 174 3.70 -22.01 11.18
CA GLU A 174 5.11 -21.66 10.89
C GLU A 174 5.25 -20.38 10.03
N GLY A 175 6.48 -20.01 9.70
CA GLY A 175 6.74 -18.83 8.87
C GLY A 175 6.07 -18.88 7.49
N MET A 176 5.89 -20.08 6.91
CA MET A 176 5.25 -20.24 5.59
C MET A 176 3.74 -19.97 5.65
N GLY A 177 3.00 -20.57 6.59
CA GLY A 177 1.57 -20.29 6.74
C GLY A 177 1.30 -18.84 7.14
N GLY A 178 2.16 -18.25 8.00
CA GLY A 178 2.13 -16.82 8.30
C GLY A 178 2.33 -15.93 7.08
N ALA A 179 3.18 -16.34 6.14
CA ALA A 179 3.36 -15.63 4.87
C ALA A 179 2.16 -15.77 3.93
N SER A 180 1.51 -16.94 3.88
CA SER A 180 0.27 -17.12 3.10
C SER A 180 -0.88 -16.24 3.60
N ILE A 181 -1.06 -16.13 4.92
CA ILE A 181 -2.05 -15.21 5.50
C ILE A 181 -1.63 -13.74 5.30
N ALA A 182 -0.34 -13.41 5.40
CA ALA A 182 0.14 -12.07 5.11
C ALA A 182 -0.11 -11.64 3.66
N GLU A 183 0.03 -12.56 2.70
CA GLU A 183 -0.24 -12.26 1.29
C GLU A 183 -1.75 -12.10 1.03
N MET A 184 -2.58 -12.99 1.56
CA MET A 184 -4.06 -12.86 1.50
C MET A 184 -4.55 -11.53 2.09
N LEU A 185 -3.98 -11.09 3.22
CA LEU A 185 -4.33 -9.83 3.88
C LEU A 185 -3.80 -8.56 3.17
N LYS A 186 -3.08 -8.67 2.05
CA LYS A 186 -2.86 -7.50 1.17
C LYS A 186 -4.09 -7.20 0.33
N GLU A 187 -4.69 -8.25 -0.23
CA GLU A 187 -5.79 -8.17 -1.18
C GLU A 187 -7.15 -8.13 -0.48
N ASN A 188 -7.33 -8.89 0.61
CA ASN A 188 -8.58 -8.87 1.38
C ASN A 188 -8.76 -7.53 2.10
N CYS A 189 -9.80 -6.79 1.74
CA CYS A 189 -10.13 -5.48 2.29
C CYS A 189 -11.27 -5.48 3.34
N TYR A 190 -11.74 -6.66 3.75
CA TYR A 190 -12.87 -6.84 4.69
C TYR A 190 -12.43 -7.24 6.10
N ILE A 191 -11.35 -8.02 6.23
CA ILE A 191 -10.84 -8.47 7.52
C ILE A 191 -10.21 -7.27 8.28
N THR A 192 -10.69 -7.04 9.50
CA THR A 192 -10.31 -5.90 10.37
C THR A 192 -9.66 -6.32 11.67
N GLU A 193 -9.85 -7.55 12.13
CA GLU A 193 -9.19 -8.11 13.31
C GLU A 193 -8.61 -9.49 13.00
N VAL A 194 -7.34 -9.72 13.34
CA VAL A 194 -6.66 -11.01 13.11
C VAL A 194 -5.89 -11.47 14.34
N ASP A 195 -6.07 -12.73 14.73
CA ASP A 195 -5.26 -13.40 15.75
C ASP A 195 -4.45 -14.56 15.15
N LEU A 196 -3.13 -14.39 15.10
CA LEU A 196 -2.16 -15.41 14.68
C LEU A 196 -1.25 -15.85 15.84
N SER A 197 -1.68 -15.71 17.10
CA SER A 197 -0.83 -16.02 18.26
C SER A 197 -0.48 -17.50 18.41
N ASP A 198 0.67 -17.77 19.05
CA ASP A 198 1.21 -19.12 19.34
C ASP A 198 1.46 -20.01 18.10
N ASN A 199 1.70 -19.42 16.92
CA ASN A 199 1.82 -20.13 15.64
C ASN A 199 3.25 -20.43 15.15
N ARG A 200 4.28 -20.10 15.95
CA ARG A 200 5.71 -20.26 15.59
C ARG A 200 6.12 -19.53 14.30
N LEU A 201 5.50 -18.39 13.99
CA LEU A 201 5.75 -17.66 12.74
C LEU A 201 7.22 -17.24 12.53
N GLY A 202 7.96 -16.96 13.61
CA GLY A 202 9.39 -16.61 13.58
C GLY A 202 9.71 -15.34 12.78
N ASP A 203 10.99 -15.02 12.63
CA ASP A 203 11.43 -13.78 11.95
C ASP A 203 11.08 -13.78 10.44
N TYR A 204 10.91 -14.94 9.81
CA TYR A 204 10.42 -15.07 8.44
C TYR A 204 8.94 -14.65 8.32
N GLY A 205 8.07 -15.18 9.18
CA GLY A 205 6.66 -14.76 9.23
C GLY A 205 6.52 -13.29 9.63
N ALA A 206 7.35 -12.81 10.57
CA ALA A 206 7.42 -11.38 10.90
C ALA A 206 7.80 -10.51 9.70
N LYS A 207 8.72 -10.95 8.83
CA LYS A 207 9.07 -10.26 7.58
C LYS A 207 7.87 -10.14 6.64
N ALA A 208 7.09 -11.20 6.48
CA ALA A 208 5.91 -11.21 5.62
C ALA A 208 4.78 -10.32 6.18
N ILE A 209 4.47 -10.44 7.47
CA ILE A 209 3.51 -9.58 8.17
C ILE A 209 3.95 -8.09 8.12
N ALA A 210 5.24 -7.80 8.26
CA ALA A 210 5.79 -6.45 8.09
C ALA A 210 5.89 -5.98 6.62
N GLY A 211 5.62 -6.86 5.65
CA GLY A 211 5.33 -6.50 4.26
C GLY A 211 3.87 -6.07 4.14
N MET A 212 2.95 -6.98 4.48
CA MET A 212 1.50 -6.76 4.50
C MET A 212 1.11 -5.46 5.22
N LEU A 213 1.64 -5.21 6.42
CA LEU A 213 1.33 -4.00 7.21
C LEU A 213 1.76 -2.67 6.55
N LYS A 214 2.53 -2.69 5.45
CA LYS A 214 2.87 -1.47 4.69
C LYS A 214 1.88 -1.18 3.54
N GLU A 215 1.04 -2.14 3.19
CA GLU A 215 0.17 -2.10 2.02
C GLU A 215 -1.31 -2.25 2.43
N ASN A 216 -1.61 -3.12 3.40
CA ASN A 216 -2.93 -3.21 4.02
C ASN A 216 -3.30 -1.91 4.75
N SER A 217 -4.55 -1.46 4.52
CA SER A 217 -5.11 -0.24 5.11
C SER A 217 -6.43 -0.45 5.87
N THR A 218 -6.77 -1.70 6.17
CA THR A 218 -8.06 -2.16 6.72
C THR A 218 -7.94 -2.80 8.10
N LEU A 219 -6.79 -3.44 8.40
CA LEU A 219 -6.54 -4.13 9.66
C LEU A 219 -6.40 -3.14 10.83
N VAL A 220 -7.29 -3.27 11.82
CA VAL A 220 -7.37 -2.44 13.03
C VAL A 220 -6.73 -3.12 14.23
N SER A 221 -6.87 -4.45 14.34
CA SER A 221 -6.36 -5.26 15.45
C SER A 221 -5.54 -6.44 14.96
N LEU A 222 -4.35 -6.65 15.53
CA LEU A 222 -3.46 -7.75 15.16
C LEU A 222 -2.75 -8.35 16.39
N ASN A 223 -3.01 -9.65 16.65
CA ASN A 223 -2.30 -10.41 17.68
C ASN A 223 -1.25 -11.34 17.06
N LEU A 224 0.01 -11.15 17.46
CA LEU A 224 1.20 -11.90 17.06
C LEU A 224 1.97 -12.46 18.27
N SER A 225 1.33 -12.55 19.43
CA SER A 225 1.98 -13.08 20.64
C SER A 225 2.40 -14.54 20.50
N GLY A 226 3.43 -14.99 21.23
CA GLY A 226 3.84 -16.41 21.25
C GLY A 226 4.56 -16.93 20.00
N ASN A 227 5.04 -16.05 19.11
CA ASN A 227 5.50 -16.43 17.77
C ASN A 227 7.02 -16.58 17.59
N HIS A 228 7.79 -16.57 18.69
CA HIS A 228 9.26 -16.65 18.69
C HIS A 228 9.97 -15.55 17.88
N PHE A 229 9.36 -14.36 17.76
CA PHE A 229 9.97 -13.19 17.13
C PHE A 229 11.19 -12.70 17.90
N THR A 230 12.30 -12.43 17.21
CA THR A 230 13.58 -12.01 17.81
C THR A 230 13.87 -10.53 17.57
N ASP A 231 15.06 -10.09 17.96
CA ASP A 231 15.62 -8.79 17.57
C ASP A 231 15.68 -8.57 16.04
N GLN A 232 15.51 -9.59 15.19
CA GLN A 232 15.42 -9.44 13.72
C GLN A 232 13.99 -9.12 13.24
N ALA A 233 12.94 -9.77 13.78
CA ALA A 233 11.55 -9.37 13.52
C ALA A 233 11.32 -7.88 13.78
N ALA A 234 11.94 -7.32 14.83
CA ALA A 234 11.85 -5.91 15.16
C ALA A 234 12.42 -4.98 14.07
N GLU A 235 13.45 -5.39 13.32
CA GLU A 235 13.98 -4.60 12.19
C GLU A 235 12.99 -4.52 11.02
N HIS A 236 12.27 -5.62 10.77
CA HIS A 236 11.24 -5.66 9.74
C HIS A 236 9.99 -4.85 10.17
N LEU A 237 9.54 -5.07 11.42
CA LEU A 237 8.37 -4.41 11.99
C LEU A 237 8.56 -2.90 12.18
N ARG A 238 9.74 -2.41 12.57
CA ARG A 238 10.01 -0.96 12.80
C ARG A 238 9.46 -0.08 11.68
N LEU A 239 9.86 -0.37 10.44
CA LEU A 239 9.44 0.41 9.27
C LEU A 239 7.94 0.24 8.96
N ALA A 240 7.37 -0.95 9.21
CA ALA A 240 5.95 -1.20 8.99
C ALA A 240 5.07 -0.40 9.96
N LEU A 241 5.47 -0.33 11.24
CA LEU A 241 4.78 0.44 12.27
C LEU A 241 4.90 1.95 12.04
N ILE A 242 6.04 2.45 11.53
CA ILE A 242 6.16 3.86 11.15
C ILE A 242 5.19 4.21 10.01
N THR A 243 5.05 3.33 9.01
CA THR A 243 4.17 3.58 7.86
C THR A 243 2.67 3.33 8.13
N ASN A 244 2.32 2.39 9.01
CA ASN A 244 0.93 2.01 9.22
C ASN A 244 0.22 2.93 10.22
N THR A 245 -0.78 3.67 9.72
CA THR A 245 -1.60 4.61 10.50
C THR A 245 -3.01 4.10 10.78
N LYS A 246 -3.31 2.83 10.43
CA LYS A 246 -4.62 2.19 10.48
C LYS A 246 -4.75 1.18 11.61
N LEU A 247 -3.68 0.43 11.88
CA LEU A 247 -3.58 -0.51 12.99
C LEU A 247 -3.62 0.27 14.31
N GLN A 248 -4.61 -0.04 15.16
CA GLN A 248 -4.82 0.60 16.46
C GLN A 248 -4.41 -0.30 17.62
N HIS A 249 -4.47 -1.61 17.44
CA HIS A 249 -4.17 -2.59 18.50
C HIS A 249 -3.15 -3.62 18.01
N LEU A 250 -2.02 -3.71 18.71
CA LEU A 250 -0.94 -4.63 18.38
C LEU A 250 -0.46 -5.40 19.62
N ASN A 251 -0.49 -6.72 19.53
CA ASN A 251 0.06 -7.59 20.57
C ASN A 251 1.29 -8.36 20.06
N LEU A 252 2.45 -8.02 20.61
CA LEU A 252 3.77 -8.63 20.36
C LEU A 252 4.33 -9.33 21.61
N SER A 253 3.50 -9.59 22.62
CA SER A 253 3.90 -10.22 23.87
C SER A 253 4.33 -11.69 23.72
N TYR A 254 4.94 -12.30 24.76
CA TYR A 254 5.34 -13.72 24.75
C TYR A 254 6.32 -14.07 23.61
N ASN A 255 7.21 -13.13 23.26
CA ASN A 255 8.20 -13.28 22.18
C ASN A 255 9.64 -13.16 22.73
N ALA A 256 10.64 -13.22 21.84
CA ALA A 256 12.07 -13.13 22.17
C ALA A 256 12.67 -11.75 21.86
N LEU A 257 11.86 -10.68 21.88
CA LEU A 257 12.30 -9.31 21.59
C LEU A 257 13.27 -8.84 22.69
N GLY A 258 14.49 -8.46 22.32
CA GLY A 258 15.60 -8.17 23.22
C GLY A 258 15.93 -6.68 23.35
N GLU A 259 17.21 -6.41 23.61
CA GLU A 259 17.71 -5.04 23.79
C GLU A 259 17.79 -4.26 22.46
N ARG A 260 17.98 -4.93 21.31
CA ARG A 260 17.95 -4.25 20.00
C ARG A 260 16.52 -3.95 19.58
N ALA A 261 15.57 -4.88 19.78
CA ALA A 261 14.15 -4.65 19.54
C ALA A 261 13.61 -3.48 20.37
N GLY A 262 13.98 -3.37 21.65
CA GLY A 262 13.57 -2.22 22.48
C GLY A 262 14.01 -0.86 21.93
N GLN A 263 15.17 -0.80 21.27
CA GLN A 263 15.63 0.43 20.60
C GLN A 263 14.79 0.70 19.34
N LEU A 264 14.75 -0.28 18.42
CA LEU A 264 14.04 -0.18 17.14
C LEU A 264 12.53 0.10 17.30
N LEU A 265 11.88 -0.53 18.29
CA LEU A 265 10.47 -0.32 18.60
C LEU A 265 10.24 0.96 19.39
N GLY A 266 11.22 1.45 20.17
CA GLY A 266 11.16 2.78 20.78
C GLY A 266 11.08 3.88 19.72
N ASP A 267 11.98 3.83 18.73
CA ASP A 267 11.98 4.74 17.59
C ASP A 267 10.64 4.68 16.83
N ALA A 268 10.17 3.48 16.46
CA ALA A 268 8.89 3.29 15.76
C ALA A 268 7.68 3.78 16.55
N VAL A 269 7.65 3.55 17.87
CA VAL A 269 6.58 4.07 18.74
C VAL A 269 6.64 5.59 18.81
N SER A 270 7.80 6.23 18.77
CA SER A 270 7.89 7.69 18.78
C SER A 270 7.28 8.34 17.53
N GLU A 271 7.39 7.69 16.37
CA GLU A 271 6.90 8.20 15.07
C GLU A 271 5.47 7.73 14.73
N ASN A 272 5.00 6.60 15.28
CA ASN A 272 3.70 6.01 14.91
C ASN A 272 2.50 6.84 15.39
N THR A 273 1.53 7.05 14.49
CA THR A 273 0.31 7.83 14.74
C THR A 273 -0.98 6.99 14.80
N GLY A 274 -0.93 5.73 14.36
CA GLY A 274 -2.09 4.82 14.29
C GLY A 274 -2.44 4.12 15.61
N LEU A 275 -1.42 3.65 16.34
CA LEU A 275 -1.63 2.79 17.51
C LEU A 275 -2.32 3.51 18.66
N ARG A 276 -3.15 2.75 19.38
CA ARG A 276 -3.89 3.13 20.60
C ARG A 276 -3.60 2.17 21.74
N SER A 277 -3.33 0.89 21.45
CA SER A 277 -2.84 -0.10 22.42
C SER A 277 -1.67 -0.91 21.86
N LEU A 278 -0.63 -1.11 22.68
CA LEU A 278 0.55 -1.92 22.35
C LEU A 278 0.94 -2.83 23.52
N SER A 279 0.96 -4.14 23.29
CA SER A 279 1.50 -5.11 24.26
C SER A 279 2.84 -5.66 23.82
N LEU A 280 3.85 -5.48 24.68
CA LEU A 280 5.20 -6.05 24.59
C LEU A 280 5.51 -6.93 25.82
N ALA A 281 4.48 -7.37 26.54
CA ALA A 281 4.61 -8.15 27.77
C ALA A 281 5.42 -9.45 27.57
N TRP A 282 6.11 -9.90 28.62
CA TRP A 282 6.93 -11.11 28.66
C TRP A 282 7.87 -11.26 27.44
N ASN A 283 8.70 -10.24 27.25
CA ASN A 283 9.83 -10.23 26.30
C ASN A 283 11.17 -10.08 27.07
N CYS A 284 12.27 -9.90 26.34
CA CYS A 284 13.61 -9.68 26.89
C CYS A 284 14.07 -8.21 26.80
N ILE A 285 13.15 -7.24 26.74
CA ILE A 285 13.48 -5.81 26.63
C ILE A 285 14.14 -5.32 27.93
N ARG A 286 15.40 -4.90 27.82
CA ARG A 286 16.32 -4.61 28.93
C ARG A 286 17.30 -3.49 28.53
N GLY A 287 18.14 -3.06 29.47
CA GLY A 287 19.28 -2.19 29.22
C GLY A 287 18.92 -0.90 28.45
N ARG A 288 19.67 -0.59 27.39
CA ARG A 288 19.41 0.55 26.51
C ARG A 288 18.07 0.45 25.80
N GLY A 289 17.61 -0.76 25.47
CA GLY A 289 16.31 -0.98 24.82
C GLY A 289 15.13 -0.58 25.69
N ALA A 290 15.19 -0.82 27.00
CA ALA A 290 14.19 -0.31 27.94
C ALA A 290 14.19 1.22 28.05
N VAL A 291 15.38 1.85 27.99
CA VAL A 291 15.53 3.32 28.02
C VAL A 291 15.02 3.97 26.73
N MET A 292 15.37 3.44 25.56
CA MET A 292 14.89 3.98 24.27
C MET A 292 13.39 3.75 24.08
N LEU A 293 12.83 2.60 24.49
CA LEU A 293 11.39 2.38 24.46
C LEU A 293 10.64 3.35 25.40
N ALA A 294 11.17 3.60 26.60
CA ALA A 294 10.61 4.60 27.51
C ALA A 294 10.67 6.02 26.95
N ASN A 295 11.77 6.40 26.27
CA ASN A 295 11.90 7.70 25.60
C ASN A 295 10.94 7.83 24.41
N GLY A 296 10.77 6.77 23.62
CA GLY A 296 9.81 6.75 22.49
C GLY A 296 8.36 6.91 22.94
N LEU A 297 8.01 6.35 24.10
CA LEU A 297 6.73 6.63 24.77
C LEU A 297 6.60 8.09 25.24
N GLY A 298 7.71 8.80 25.48
CA GLY A 298 7.72 10.23 25.80
C GLY A 298 7.30 11.12 24.62
N GLY A 299 7.83 10.82 23.44
CA GLY A 299 7.51 11.55 22.20
C GLY A 299 6.15 11.20 21.58
N ASN A 300 5.58 10.03 21.87
CA ASN A 300 4.33 9.61 21.25
C ASN A 300 3.10 10.35 21.80
N ILE A 301 2.28 10.90 20.91
CA ILE A 301 1.06 11.68 21.23
C ILE A 301 -0.26 10.98 20.83
N PHE A 302 -0.26 9.66 20.74
CA PHE A 302 -1.35 8.86 20.17
C PHE A 302 -1.74 7.61 20.97
N LEU A 303 -0.76 6.96 21.60
CA LEU A 303 -0.85 5.68 22.28
C LEU A 303 -1.45 5.84 23.69
N ARG A 304 -2.52 5.11 23.99
CA ARG A 304 -3.33 5.24 25.22
C ARG A 304 -3.02 4.17 26.25
N SER A 305 -2.71 2.95 25.82
CA SER A 305 -2.52 1.79 26.68
C SER A 305 -1.27 1.00 26.28
N VAL A 306 -0.41 0.68 27.24
CA VAL A 306 0.83 -0.09 26.98
C VAL A 306 1.09 -1.13 28.06
N ASP A 307 1.34 -2.37 27.64
CA ASP A 307 1.83 -3.43 28.52
C ASP A 307 3.30 -3.75 28.24
N LEU A 308 4.15 -3.46 29.23
CA LEU A 308 5.59 -3.72 29.23
C LEU A 308 5.96 -4.79 30.27
N SER A 309 4.99 -5.48 30.87
CA SER A 309 5.21 -6.37 32.02
C SER A 309 6.13 -7.56 31.70
N TYR A 310 6.71 -8.18 32.73
CA TYR A 310 7.61 -9.34 32.60
C TYR A 310 8.85 -9.13 31.70
N ASN A 311 9.23 -7.88 31.45
CA ASN A 311 10.51 -7.49 30.82
C ASN A 311 11.58 -7.27 31.91
N GLY A 312 12.62 -6.45 31.64
CA GLY A 312 13.63 -6.11 32.64
C GLY A 312 14.10 -4.66 32.55
N PHE A 313 13.17 -3.71 32.66
CA PHE A 313 13.46 -2.26 32.69
C PHE A 313 14.39 -1.86 33.84
N GLY A 314 14.33 -2.56 34.98
CA GLY A 314 15.25 -2.37 36.10
C GLY A 314 15.26 -0.94 36.64
N LYS A 315 16.45 -0.41 36.97
CA LYS A 315 16.60 0.97 37.44
C LYS A 315 16.47 1.97 36.29
N GLU A 316 17.35 1.89 35.30
CA GLU A 316 17.50 2.95 34.29
C GLU A 316 16.26 3.08 33.39
N GLY A 317 15.58 1.98 33.05
CA GLY A 317 14.29 2.04 32.33
C GLY A 317 13.18 2.72 33.15
N ALA A 318 13.17 2.55 34.48
CA ALA A 318 12.23 3.26 35.35
C ALA A 318 12.58 4.76 35.53
N ILE A 319 13.86 5.13 35.38
CA ILE A 319 14.28 6.54 35.33
C ILE A 319 13.80 7.18 34.03
N ALA A 320 13.99 6.49 32.90
CA ALA A 320 13.52 6.95 31.59
C ALA A 320 11.99 7.10 31.54
N LEU A 321 11.23 6.14 32.11
CA LEU A 321 9.77 6.29 32.30
C LEU A 321 9.41 7.50 33.18
N GLY A 322 10.19 7.76 34.23
CA GLY A 322 10.07 8.97 35.06
C GLY A 322 10.43 10.28 34.36
N GLN A 323 11.09 10.23 33.20
CA GLN A 323 11.34 11.38 32.34
C GLN A 323 10.21 11.51 31.30
N SER A 324 9.87 10.43 30.60
CA SER A 324 8.83 10.43 29.57
C SER A 324 7.44 10.80 30.11
N PHE A 325 7.12 10.46 31.36
CA PHE A 325 5.89 10.92 32.05
C PHE A 325 5.75 12.46 32.15
N LYS A 326 6.84 13.22 31.99
CA LYS A 326 6.84 14.69 32.04
C LYS A 326 6.58 15.33 30.67
N GLU A 327 6.77 14.55 29.60
CA GLU A 327 6.71 14.98 28.21
C GLU A 327 5.45 14.44 27.54
N ASN A 328 5.12 13.17 27.80
CA ASN A 328 3.89 12.52 27.36
C ASN A 328 2.66 13.11 28.07
N SER A 329 1.65 13.47 27.28
CA SER A 329 0.38 14.06 27.69
C SER A 329 -0.83 13.30 27.13
N VAL A 330 -0.68 11.99 26.89
CA VAL A 330 -1.66 11.17 26.15
C VAL A 330 -1.82 9.75 26.71
N LEU A 331 -0.77 9.14 27.25
CA LEU A 331 -0.78 7.79 27.80
C LEU A 331 -1.64 7.73 29.07
N GLU A 332 -2.50 6.72 29.15
CA GLU A 332 -3.50 6.55 30.23
C GLU A 332 -3.26 5.28 31.04
N ASP A 333 -2.99 4.15 30.39
CA ASP A 333 -2.69 2.87 31.06
C ASP A 333 -1.25 2.43 30.81
N LEU A 334 -0.52 2.12 31.88
CA LEU A 334 0.80 1.50 31.81
C LEU A 334 0.92 0.31 32.77
N ASN A 335 1.23 -0.87 32.22
CA ASN A 335 1.64 -2.03 33.00
C ASN A 335 3.16 -2.25 32.91
N VAL A 336 3.86 -2.03 34.04
CA VAL A 336 5.30 -2.32 34.23
C VAL A 336 5.52 -3.32 35.35
N SER A 337 4.56 -4.19 35.63
CA SER A 337 4.72 -5.27 36.61
C SER A 337 5.85 -6.24 36.22
N ASN A 338 6.45 -6.93 37.19
CA ASN A 338 7.50 -7.94 36.98
C ASN A 338 8.79 -7.46 36.27
N ASN A 339 9.09 -6.15 36.26
CA ASN A 339 10.21 -5.55 35.51
C ASN A 339 11.54 -5.40 36.28
N ARG A 340 11.63 -5.97 37.48
CA ARG A 340 12.79 -5.89 38.39
C ARG A 340 13.15 -4.45 38.81
N ILE A 341 12.18 -3.54 38.81
CA ILE A 341 12.38 -2.13 39.19
C ILE A 341 12.73 -2.04 40.70
N PRO A 342 13.89 -1.45 41.08
CA PRO A 342 14.27 -1.26 42.49
C PRO A 342 13.63 0.02 43.09
N PRO A 343 13.71 0.25 44.42
CA PRO A 343 13.10 1.42 45.06
C PRO A 343 13.64 2.73 44.45
N ASP A 344 14.95 2.75 44.18
CA ASP A 344 15.71 3.82 43.54
C ASP A 344 15.16 4.22 42.16
N GLY A 345 14.56 3.28 41.43
CA GLY A 345 13.90 3.52 40.14
C GLY A 345 12.48 4.05 40.33
N ALA A 346 11.69 3.41 41.21
CA ALA A 346 10.32 3.82 41.50
C ALA A 346 10.22 5.25 42.06
N VAL A 347 11.14 5.66 42.93
CA VAL A 347 11.20 7.03 43.46
C VAL A 347 11.48 8.07 42.35
N ARG A 348 12.23 7.69 41.30
CA ARG A 348 12.47 8.57 40.14
C ARG A 348 11.30 8.56 39.15
N LEU A 349 10.62 7.42 38.98
CA LEU A 349 9.36 7.32 38.23
C LEU A 349 8.25 8.19 38.87
N ALA A 350 8.17 8.20 40.20
CA ALA A 350 7.29 9.08 40.97
C ALA A 350 7.57 10.59 40.72
N MET A 351 8.82 10.99 40.45
CA MET A 351 9.13 12.38 40.08
C MET A 351 8.59 12.78 38.70
N GLY A 352 8.24 11.82 37.84
CA GLY A 352 7.47 12.04 36.61
C GLY A 352 5.96 12.11 36.89
N LEU A 353 5.44 11.13 37.63
CA LEU A 353 4.01 11.05 37.98
C LEU A 353 3.51 12.26 38.79
N LYS A 354 4.39 12.94 39.54
CA LYS A 354 4.10 14.21 40.23
C LYS A 354 3.67 15.36 39.29
N VAL A 355 4.00 15.31 37.99
CA VAL A 355 3.64 16.37 37.03
C VAL A 355 2.80 15.86 35.86
N ASN A 356 2.68 14.55 35.68
CA ASN A 356 1.81 13.95 34.69
C ASN A 356 0.33 14.14 35.05
N LYS A 357 -0.54 14.28 34.04
CA LYS A 357 -1.99 14.53 34.20
C LYS A 357 -2.87 13.57 33.40
N THR A 358 -2.32 12.45 32.93
CA THR A 358 -3.01 11.55 31.98
C THR A 358 -2.98 10.08 32.38
N ILE A 359 -1.94 9.61 33.06
CA ILE A 359 -1.87 8.25 33.58
C ILE A 359 -3.03 8.02 34.57
N LYS A 360 -3.97 7.17 34.18
CA LYS A 360 -5.10 6.70 34.99
C LYS A 360 -4.76 5.39 35.69
N SER A 361 -4.12 4.45 35.00
CA SER A 361 -3.79 3.13 35.52
C SER A 361 -2.29 2.88 35.47
N LEU A 362 -1.68 2.64 36.63
CA LEU A 362 -0.26 2.29 36.74
C LEU A 362 -0.08 1.01 37.55
N ASN A 363 0.30 -0.07 36.86
CA ASN A 363 0.60 -1.35 37.49
C ASN A 363 2.11 -1.54 37.67
N MET A 364 2.55 -1.57 38.92
CA MET A 364 3.95 -1.81 39.31
C MET A 364 4.14 -3.09 40.14
N GLY A 365 3.12 -3.95 40.24
CA GLY A 365 3.15 -5.18 41.03
C GLY A 365 4.33 -6.11 40.69
N ARG A 366 4.72 -6.99 41.62
CA ARG A 366 5.85 -7.94 41.46
C ARG A 366 7.19 -7.28 41.09
N ASN A 367 7.41 -6.02 41.46
CA ASN A 367 8.72 -5.38 41.38
C ASN A 367 9.34 -5.22 42.79
N PRO A 368 10.67 -5.30 42.94
CA PRO A 368 11.37 -5.09 44.21
C PRO A 368 11.44 -3.60 44.63
N ILE A 369 10.36 -2.82 44.43
CA ILE A 369 10.30 -1.39 44.76
C ILE A 369 10.19 -1.11 46.27
N GLN A 370 9.82 -2.13 47.06
CA GLN A 370 9.66 -2.06 48.52
C GLN A 370 8.64 -0.99 48.98
N ASN A 371 8.44 -0.89 50.30
CA ASN A 371 7.59 0.14 50.89
C ASN A 371 7.99 1.57 50.46
N ALA A 372 9.30 1.85 50.37
CA ALA A 372 9.81 3.17 49.98
C ALA A 372 9.42 3.58 48.55
N GLY A 373 9.39 2.64 47.60
CA GLY A 373 8.94 2.89 46.24
C GLY A 373 7.43 3.11 46.15
N CYS A 374 6.63 2.25 46.81
CA CYS A 374 5.17 2.41 46.87
C CYS A 374 4.78 3.75 47.51
N TYR A 375 5.39 4.10 48.64
CA TYR A 375 5.20 5.37 49.35
C TYR A 375 5.62 6.57 48.48
N GLY A 376 6.72 6.45 47.73
CA GLY A 376 7.16 7.48 46.78
C GLY A 376 6.14 7.76 45.67
N ILE A 377 5.64 6.71 45.02
CA ILE A 377 4.59 6.80 43.98
C ILE A 377 3.31 7.42 44.57
N LEU A 378 2.82 6.89 45.70
CA LEU A 378 1.59 7.37 46.32
C LEU A 378 1.70 8.83 46.80
N LYS A 379 2.86 9.24 47.33
CA LYS A 379 3.13 10.64 47.69
C LYS A 379 3.23 11.55 46.46
N SER A 380 3.71 11.05 45.31
CA SER A 380 3.71 11.85 44.07
C SER A 380 2.31 12.16 43.55
N VAL A 381 1.35 11.25 43.74
CA VAL A 381 -0.09 11.49 43.49
C VAL A 381 -0.64 12.50 44.50
N GLN A 382 -0.31 12.36 45.79
CA GLN A 382 -0.73 13.34 46.81
C GLN A 382 -0.23 14.77 46.52
N GLU A 383 0.98 14.89 45.98
CA GLU A 383 1.61 16.18 45.64
C GLU A 383 1.21 16.73 44.25
N ASN A 384 0.23 16.10 43.57
CA ASN A 384 -0.24 16.47 42.24
C ASN A 384 -1.78 16.62 42.21
N PRO A 385 -2.32 17.83 42.43
CA PRO A 385 -3.77 18.05 42.44
C PRO A 385 -4.49 17.71 41.12
N ASP A 386 -3.76 17.76 39.99
CA ASP A 386 -4.28 17.47 38.66
C ASP A 386 -4.00 16.02 38.21
N SER A 387 -3.70 15.13 39.16
CA SER A 387 -3.42 13.72 38.91
C SER A 387 -4.66 12.97 38.41
N ALA A 388 -4.59 12.39 37.21
CA ALA A 388 -5.62 11.52 36.65
C ALA A 388 -5.62 10.09 37.21
N VAL A 389 -4.72 9.74 38.14
CA VAL A 389 -4.52 8.36 38.62
C VAL A 389 -5.77 7.82 39.34
N GLU A 390 -6.49 6.93 38.64
CA GLU A 390 -7.64 6.18 39.15
C GLU A 390 -7.26 4.80 39.71
N THR A 391 -6.15 4.20 39.29
CA THR A 391 -5.75 2.85 39.70
C THR A 391 -4.23 2.73 39.90
N LEU A 392 -3.83 2.31 41.10
CA LEU A 392 -2.47 1.87 41.41
C LEU A 392 -2.49 0.38 41.75
N ASN A 393 -1.56 -0.40 41.20
CA ASN A 393 -1.43 -1.82 41.52
C ASN A 393 -0.03 -2.13 42.05
N PHE A 394 0.03 -2.59 43.31
CA PHE A 394 1.23 -2.97 44.04
C PHE A 394 1.17 -4.43 44.52
N SER A 395 0.42 -5.30 43.83
CA SER A 395 0.32 -6.72 44.16
C SER A 395 1.68 -7.39 44.32
N ASP A 396 1.77 -8.33 45.27
CA ASP A 396 2.98 -9.09 45.63
C ASP A 396 4.20 -8.24 46.04
N ILE A 397 3.97 -7.03 46.53
CA ILE A 397 4.93 -6.23 47.30
C ILE A 397 4.57 -6.33 48.80
N THR A 398 5.44 -5.86 49.69
CA THR A 398 5.17 -5.70 51.13
C THR A 398 5.27 -4.23 51.51
N VAL A 399 4.22 -3.72 52.17
CA VAL A 399 4.09 -2.34 52.67
C VAL A 399 3.96 -2.33 54.20
N ASN A 400 4.13 -1.16 54.80
CA ASN A 400 3.98 -0.95 56.25
C ASN A 400 2.84 0.03 56.58
N GLN A 401 2.60 0.26 57.87
CA GLN A 401 1.53 1.15 58.33
C GLN A 401 1.66 2.59 57.79
N ASP A 402 2.88 3.13 57.62
CA ASP A 402 3.09 4.48 57.10
C ASP A 402 2.51 4.64 55.67
N PHE A 403 2.55 3.57 54.87
CA PHE A 403 1.95 3.52 53.54
C PHE A 403 0.42 3.43 53.61
N GLU A 404 -0.14 2.59 54.48
CA GLU A 404 -1.59 2.48 54.66
C GLU A 404 -2.20 3.80 55.15
N ASP A 405 -1.56 4.43 56.14
CA ASP A 405 -1.93 5.76 56.67
C ASP A 405 -1.86 6.85 55.57
N LEU A 406 -0.90 6.74 54.64
CA LEU A 406 -0.84 7.62 53.48
C LEU A 406 -1.95 7.28 52.48
N TYR A 407 -2.25 6.01 52.25
CA TYR A 407 -3.27 5.58 51.30
C TYR A 407 -4.67 6.01 51.74
N THR A 408 -5.00 5.95 53.04
CA THR A 408 -6.26 6.54 53.55
C THR A 408 -6.35 8.03 53.21
N ARG A 409 -5.32 8.83 53.51
CA ARG A 409 -5.31 10.27 53.21
C ARG A 409 -5.40 10.59 51.72
N VAL A 410 -4.74 9.81 50.86
CA VAL A 410 -4.83 10.00 49.40
C VAL A 410 -6.18 9.54 48.87
N LYS A 411 -6.79 8.50 49.45
CA LYS A 411 -8.14 8.01 49.11
C LYS A 411 -9.24 9.00 49.51
N GLU A 412 -9.05 9.76 50.59
CA GLU A 412 -9.90 10.89 50.98
C GLU A 412 -9.81 12.04 49.96
N MET A 413 -8.59 12.35 49.47
CA MET A 413 -8.36 13.39 48.45
C MET A 413 -8.84 12.97 47.05
N PHE A 414 -8.69 11.69 46.69
CA PHE A 414 -9.03 11.11 45.39
C PHE A 414 -9.96 9.90 45.57
N PRO A 415 -11.29 10.11 45.78
CA PRO A 415 -12.23 9.02 46.05
C PRO A 415 -12.30 7.94 44.96
N ALA A 416 -11.94 8.25 43.72
CA ALA A 416 -11.87 7.30 42.61
C ALA A 416 -10.74 6.25 42.77
N LEU A 417 -9.64 6.59 43.47
CA LEU A 417 -8.39 5.82 43.49
C LEU A 417 -8.59 4.38 44.00
N LYS A 418 -8.42 3.39 43.13
CA LYS A 418 -8.41 1.97 43.46
C LYS A 418 -6.97 1.52 43.71
N SER A 419 -6.77 0.72 44.76
CA SER A 419 -5.49 0.07 45.06
C SER A 419 -5.68 -1.43 45.11
N ASN A 420 -4.98 -2.17 44.26
CA ASN A 420 -4.79 -3.61 44.45
C ASN A 420 -3.56 -3.82 45.35
N MET A 421 -3.84 -4.22 46.59
CA MET A 421 -2.95 -3.98 47.71
C MET A 421 -1.89 -5.06 47.88
N ALA A 422 -0.76 -4.64 48.44
CA ALA A 422 0.35 -5.48 48.87
C ALA A 422 -0.07 -6.48 49.97
N ARG A 423 0.75 -7.52 50.19
CA ARG A 423 0.56 -8.41 51.35
C ARG A 423 0.91 -7.63 52.62
N THR A 424 -0.06 -7.43 53.50
CA THR A 424 0.14 -6.77 54.80
C THR A 424 1.13 -7.58 55.64
N GLY A 425 2.21 -6.94 56.08
CA GLY A 425 3.23 -7.58 56.90
C GLY A 425 2.75 -7.81 58.32
N SER A 426 2.72 -9.06 58.78
CA SER A 426 2.41 -9.37 60.18
C SER A 426 3.49 -8.81 61.11
N VAL A 427 3.06 -7.99 62.07
CA VAL A 427 3.96 -7.17 62.90
C VAL A 427 4.78 -8.05 63.86
N TRP A 428 6.11 -7.89 63.80
CA TRP A 428 7.03 -8.30 64.86
C TRP A 428 7.70 -7.06 65.48
N PRO A 429 7.83 -6.97 66.81
CA PRO A 429 8.12 -5.69 67.47
C PRO A 429 9.60 -5.28 67.47
N LYS A 430 9.86 -4.04 67.06
CA LYS A 430 10.99 -3.15 67.42
C LYS A 430 12.42 -3.73 67.40
N ALA A 431 13.19 -3.29 66.41
CA ALA A 431 14.63 -3.05 66.56
C ALA A 431 14.98 -1.65 66.01
N GLN A 432 15.85 -0.90 66.69
CA GLN A 432 16.29 0.42 66.26
C GLN A 432 17.55 0.33 65.38
N VAL A 433 17.53 0.93 64.19
CA VAL A 433 18.75 1.41 63.53
C VAL A 433 18.48 2.80 62.95
N LEU A 434 19.13 3.82 63.51
CA LEU A 434 19.13 5.17 62.96
C LEU A 434 20.25 5.29 61.91
N TYR A 435 19.90 5.71 60.70
CA TYR A 435 20.86 6.40 59.82
C TYR A 435 20.22 7.60 59.13
N ARG A 436 20.69 8.79 59.50
CA ARG A 436 20.46 10.03 58.75
C ARG A 436 21.50 10.10 57.62
N CYS A 437 21.06 10.43 56.42
CA CYS A 437 21.92 11.10 55.43
C CYS A 437 21.15 12.30 54.85
N SER A 438 21.59 13.50 55.21
CA SER A 438 21.16 14.76 54.58
C SER A 438 22.28 15.23 53.65
N VAL A 439 21.95 15.57 52.41
CA VAL A 439 22.86 16.26 51.49
C VAL A 439 22.10 17.42 50.86
N ASN A 440 22.75 18.58 50.78
CA ASN A 440 22.07 19.85 50.52
C ASN A 440 21.83 20.12 49.03
N LEU A 441 20.68 20.74 48.74
CA LEU A 441 20.45 21.51 47.53
C LEU A 441 21.32 22.78 47.57
N HIS A 442 22.01 23.13 46.49
CA HIS A 442 22.61 24.46 46.28
C HIS A 442 22.49 24.90 44.82
N GLN A 443 22.47 26.22 44.61
CA GLN A 443 22.07 26.86 43.36
C GLN A 443 23.25 27.16 42.44
N ALA A 444 22.99 27.21 41.13
CA ALA A 444 23.88 27.83 40.14
C ALA A 444 23.06 28.53 39.05
N THR A 445 22.42 29.65 39.39
CA THR A 445 21.80 30.55 38.40
C THR A 445 22.82 31.54 37.85
N ARG A 446 22.95 31.64 36.53
CA ARG A 446 23.45 32.85 35.87
C ARG A 446 22.80 33.05 34.51
N ARG A 447 22.37 34.29 34.26
CA ARG A 447 21.83 34.75 32.97
C ARG A 447 22.98 35.10 32.03
N PHE A 448 22.74 34.93 30.73
CA PHE A 448 23.11 35.92 29.72
C PHE A 448 21.86 36.26 28.91
N SER A 449 21.77 37.49 28.43
CA SER A 449 20.56 38.06 27.82
C SER A 449 20.84 38.60 26.42
N GLU A 450 19.92 38.27 25.50
CA GLU A 450 19.41 39.11 24.41
C GLU A 450 20.38 39.98 23.59
N SER A 451 20.41 39.70 22.29
CA SER A 451 20.13 40.74 21.30
C SER A 451 19.41 40.16 20.07
N SER A 452 18.18 40.63 19.84
CA SER A 452 17.46 40.80 18.55
C SER A 452 18.14 40.31 17.25
N ASP A 453 17.41 39.70 16.30
CA ASP A 453 16.44 40.49 15.52
C ASP A 453 15.17 39.75 15.00
N LYS A 454 14.32 40.48 14.26
CA LYS A 454 12.89 40.21 14.07
C LYS A 454 12.50 39.66 12.69
N GLY A 455 11.75 38.56 12.71
CA GLY A 455 10.47 38.40 11.98
C GLY A 455 10.47 38.33 10.44
N TRP A 456 10.07 37.18 9.89
CA TRP A 456 9.62 37.03 8.50
C TRP A 456 8.26 36.30 8.39
N PHE A 457 7.23 36.79 9.06
CA PHE A 457 5.84 36.41 8.77
C PHE A 457 5.27 37.28 7.63
N ARG A 458 5.66 36.99 6.38
CA ARG A 458 4.85 37.28 5.17
C ARG A 458 5.49 36.74 3.88
N SER A 459 4.95 35.62 3.41
CA SER A 459 4.78 35.34 1.97
C SER A 459 3.62 34.36 1.81
N LEU A 460 2.39 34.89 1.81
CA LEU A 460 1.28 34.21 1.13
C LEU A 460 1.45 34.42 -0.39
N PHE A 461 0.69 33.65 -1.18
CA PHE A 461 0.67 33.69 -2.65
C PHE A 461 1.82 32.99 -3.38
N VAL A 462 2.03 31.72 -3.04
CA VAL A 462 1.98 30.70 -4.11
C VAL A 462 0.52 30.23 -4.19
N HIS A 463 -0.02 30.03 -5.39
CA HIS A 463 -1.41 29.57 -5.55
C HIS A 463 -1.60 28.21 -4.86
N LYS A 464 -2.51 28.15 -3.88
CA LYS A 464 -3.20 26.90 -3.58
C LYS A 464 -4.00 26.53 -4.83
N VAL A 465 -3.72 25.36 -5.39
CA VAL A 465 -4.68 24.67 -6.25
C VAL A 465 -5.72 24.07 -5.30
N ASP A 466 -6.91 24.66 -5.25
CA ASP A 466 -8.01 24.09 -4.50
C ASP A 466 -8.39 22.72 -5.06
N ALA A 467 -8.83 21.81 -4.17
CA ALA A 467 -9.28 20.47 -4.54
C ALA A 467 -10.63 20.51 -5.30
N ARG A 468 -10.58 20.92 -6.57
CA ARG A 468 -11.70 20.87 -7.51
C ARG A 468 -11.93 19.44 -7.99
N LYS A 469 -13.17 19.15 -8.39
CA LYS A 469 -13.63 17.83 -8.89
C LYS A 469 -13.20 17.55 -10.34
N ASP A 470 -11.96 17.91 -10.70
CA ASP A 470 -11.36 17.60 -12.00
C ASP A 470 -10.62 16.25 -11.92
N ALA A 471 -10.56 15.50 -13.04
CA ALA A 471 -9.78 14.26 -13.11
C ALA A 471 -8.30 14.52 -12.80
N HIS A 472 -7.67 13.65 -12.01
CA HIS A 472 -6.36 13.91 -11.38
C HIS A 472 -5.21 14.20 -12.36
N SER A 473 -5.27 13.71 -13.60
CA SER A 473 -4.28 13.98 -14.64
C SER A 473 -4.35 15.42 -15.18
N ASN A 474 -5.54 16.02 -15.25
CA ASN A 474 -5.78 17.38 -15.77
C ASN A 474 -5.24 18.49 -14.85
N LEU A 475 -4.69 18.13 -13.68
CA LEU A 475 -3.99 19.02 -12.76
C LEU A 475 -2.47 19.05 -12.99
N LEU A 476 -1.94 18.14 -13.81
CA LEU A 476 -0.50 17.95 -14.04
C LEU A 476 -0.09 18.11 -15.51
N SER A 477 -0.96 17.79 -16.47
CA SER A 477 -0.72 17.93 -17.92
C SER A 477 -0.93 19.36 -18.43
N LYS A 478 -0.39 19.67 -19.62
CA LYS A 478 -0.77 20.89 -20.37
C LYS A 478 -2.23 20.76 -20.83
N LYS A 479 -3.12 21.66 -20.39
CA LYS A 479 -4.52 21.72 -20.87
C LYS A 479 -4.65 22.17 -22.34
N GLU A 480 -3.57 22.68 -22.95
CA GLU A 480 -3.58 23.33 -24.27
C GLU A 480 -3.00 22.45 -25.40
N THR A 481 -2.42 21.29 -25.08
CA THR A 481 -1.85 20.35 -26.06
C THR A 481 -2.44 18.96 -25.88
N SER A 482 -3.27 18.51 -26.82
CA SER A 482 -3.93 17.19 -26.82
C SER A 482 -2.99 16.03 -27.19
N ASN A 483 -1.76 16.05 -26.67
CA ASN A 483 -0.70 15.10 -27.01
C ASN A 483 -0.76 13.88 -26.09
N LEU A 484 -1.28 12.76 -26.59
CA LEU A 484 -1.16 11.47 -25.93
C LEU A 484 0.13 10.79 -26.40
N TYR A 485 0.94 10.28 -25.47
CA TYR A 485 2.16 9.56 -25.80
C TYR A 485 1.98 8.05 -25.60
N LYS A 486 2.71 7.25 -26.36
CA LYS A 486 2.80 5.80 -26.19
C LYS A 486 4.26 5.40 -26.11
N ILE A 487 4.66 4.84 -24.98
CA ILE A 487 5.96 4.17 -24.85
C ILE A 487 5.80 2.67 -25.11
N GLN A 488 6.77 2.09 -25.79
CA GLN A 488 6.84 0.66 -26.08
C GLN A 488 8.20 0.12 -25.65
N PHE A 489 8.20 -0.97 -24.90
CA PHE A 489 9.38 -1.75 -24.55
C PHE A 489 9.27 -3.11 -25.24
N HIS A 490 10.25 -3.44 -26.07
CA HIS A 490 10.28 -4.67 -26.87
C HIS A 490 11.57 -5.44 -26.55
N ASN A 491 11.45 -6.57 -25.85
CA ASN A 491 12.57 -7.47 -25.60
C ASN A 491 12.77 -8.32 -26.86
N VAL A 492 13.90 -8.13 -27.53
CA VAL A 492 14.25 -8.80 -28.79
C VAL A 492 15.11 -10.02 -28.47
N LYS A 493 15.07 -11.05 -29.33
CA LYS A 493 16.06 -12.14 -29.28
C LYS A 493 17.44 -11.56 -29.59
N PRO A 494 18.50 -11.84 -28.81
CA PRO A 494 19.80 -11.19 -28.97
C PRO A 494 20.38 -11.33 -30.40
N GLU A 495 20.22 -12.50 -31.01
CA GLU A 495 20.63 -12.80 -32.38
C GLU A 495 19.82 -12.06 -33.47
N CYS A 496 18.69 -11.45 -33.12
CA CYS A 496 17.81 -10.74 -34.03
C CYS A 496 17.90 -9.20 -33.94
N LEU A 497 18.63 -8.62 -32.98
CA LEU A 497 18.54 -7.19 -32.65
C LEU A 497 18.81 -6.25 -33.85
N GLU A 498 19.80 -6.54 -34.69
CA GLU A 498 20.11 -5.71 -35.88
C GLU A 498 19.04 -5.84 -36.99
N ALA A 499 18.51 -7.06 -37.20
CA ALA A 499 17.45 -7.31 -38.18
C ALA A 499 16.13 -6.67 -37.73
N TYR A 500 15.79 -6.78 -36.45
CA TYR A 500 14.66 -6.12 -35.80
C TYR A 500 14.73 -4.60 -35.99
N ASN A 501 15.88 -3.99 -35.68
CA ASN A 501 16.06 -2.54 -35.80
C ASN A 501 15.96 -2.08 -37.26
N SER A 502 16.45 -2.87 -38.21
CA SER A 502 16.35 -2.55 -39.65
C SER A 502 14.89 -2.58 -40.14
N LEU A 503 14.11 -3.59 -39.73
CA LEU A 503 12.71 -3.73 -40.08
C LEU A 503 11.82 -2.66 -39.43
N GLU A 504 12.04 -2.39 -38.14
CA GLU A 504 11.29 -1.37 -37.40
C GLU A 504 11.59 0.04 -37.93
N ALA A 505 12.85 0.35 -38.26
CA ALA A 505 13.26 1.63 -38.82
C ALA A 505 12.57 1.97 -40.16
N GLU A 506 12.32 0.97 -41.01
CA GLU A 506 11.62 1.17 -42.29
C GLU A 506 10.18 1.64 -42.07
N VAL A 507 9.43 0.90 -41.24
CA VAL A 507 8.00 1.19 -40.97
C VAL A 507 7.84 2.46 -40.13
N GLN A 508 8.73 2.72 -39.17
CA GLN A 508 8.76 3.98 -38.41
C GLN A 508 8.97 5.19 -39.33
N ASN A 509 9.90 5.11 -40.30
CA ASN A 509 10.11 6.20 -41.27
C ASN A 509 8.92 6.39 -42.23
N ARG A 510 8.16 5.34 -42.54
CA ARG A 510 6.94 5.44 -43.35
C ARG A 510 5.83 6.13 -42.56
N LEU A 511 5.45 5.57 -41.41
CA LEU A 511 4.34 6.09 -40.59
C LEU A 511 4.59 7.53 -40.08
N HIS A 512 5.82 7.89 -39.73
CA HIS A 512 6.14 9.25 -39.26
C HIS A 512 6.04 10.34 -40.35
N ARG A 513 6.05 9.97 -41.64
CA ARG A 513 5.97 10.92 -42.76
C ARG A 513 4.60 10.94 -43.44
N ASP A 514 3.76 9.97 -43.14
CA ASP A 514 2.47 9.77 -43.78
C ASP A 514 1.39 10.56 -43.03
N GLN A 515 0.87 11.62 -43.66
CA GLN A 515 -0.14 12.49 -43.06
C GLN A 515 -1.49 11.79 -42.86
N ASP A 516 -1.73 10.64 -43.49
CA ASP A 516 -2.92 9.82 -43.22
C ASP A 516 -2.85 9.11 -41.86
N TYR A 517 -1.70 9.06 -41.17
CA TYR A 517 -1.58 8.52 -39.82
C TYR A 517 -1.32 9.66 -38.82
N PRO A 518 -2.24 9.95 -37.88
CA PRO A 518 -2.06 11.00 -36.88
C PRO A 518 -1.15 10.53 -35.72
N CYS A 519 0.05 10.06 -36.07
CA CYS A 519 1.06 9.58 -35.13
C CYS A 519 2.48 9.96 -35.55
N GLU A 520 3.32 10.24 -34.57
CA GLU A 520 4.69 10.72 -34.76
C GLU A 520 5.64 9.82 -33.97
N VAL A 521 6.78 9.45 -34.56
CA VAL A 521 7.88 8.85 -33.78
C VAL A 521 8.61 10.00 -33.09
N VAL A 522 8.59 10.02 -31.76
CA VAL A 522 9.37 10.98 -30.96
C VAL A 522 10.81 10.49 -30.85
N GLY A 523 11.01 9.20 -30.62
CA GLY A 523 12.34 8.60 -30.59
C GLY A 523 12.33 7.09 -30.51
N SER A 524 13.45 6.50 -30.91
CA SER A 524 13.72 5.07 -30.92
C SER A 524 15.14 4.81 -30.41
N TRP A 525 15.31 3.86 -29.52
CA TRP A 525 16.60 3.55 -28.89
C TRP A 525 16.79 2.06 -28.63
N ASN A 526 18.04 1.60 -28.56
CA ASN A 526 18.41 0.32 -27.98
C ASN A 526 18.96 0.53 -26.56
N THR A 527 18.63 -0.38 -25.64
CA THR A 527 19.18 -0.37 -24.28
C THR A 527 20.63 -0.84 -24.28
N TRP A 528 21.51 -0.11 -23.60
CA TRP A 528 22.93 -0.47 -23.45
C TRP A 528 23.29 -0.84 -22.00
N TYR A 529 22.73 -0.10 -21.02
CA TYR A 529 22.77 -0.48 -19.61
C TYR A 529 21.35 -0.46 -19.05
N GLY A 530 20.91 -1.60 -18.49
CA GLY A 530 19.53 -1.91 -18.15
C GLY A 530 19.21 -3.35 -18.59
N GLU A 531 17.96 -3.63 -18.94
CA GLU A 531 17.58 -4.85 -19.65
C GLU A 531 18.24 -4.87 -21.04
N GLN A 532 19.16 -5.79 -21.28
CA GLN A 532 19.86 -5.90 -22.57
C GLN A 532 18.93 -6.47 -23.67
N ASP A 533 19.32 -6.27 -24.92
CA ASP A 533 18.55 -6.68 -26.12
C ASP A 533 17.12 -6.11 -26.21
N GLN A 534 16.83 -5.07 -25.42
CA GLN A 534 15.56 -4.36 -25.42
C GLN A 534 15.62 -3.09 -26.26
N ALA A 535 14.73 -3.01 -27.26
CA ALA A 535 14.42 -1.78 -27.98
C ALA A 535 13.30 -0.99 -27.28
N VAL A 536 13.41 0.33 -27.28
CA VAL A 536 12.47 1.26 -26.66
C VAL A 536 12.03 2.29 -27.69
N HIS A 537 10.72 2.49 -27.85
CA HIS A 537 10.15 3.44 -28.82
C HIS A 537 9.13 4.34 -28.13
N LEU A 538 9.18 5.64 -28.42
CA LEU A 538 8.25 6.64 -27.93
C LEU A 538 7.52 7.28 -29.12
N TRP A 539 6.19 7.20 -29.10
CA TRP A 539 5.29 7.80 -30.09
C TRP A 539 4.46 8.92 -29.47
N ARG A 540 4.04 9.87 -30.30
CA ARG A 540 3.07 10.94 -29.98
C ARG A 540 1.85 10.84 -30.90
N TYR A 541 0.68 11.12 -30.35
CA TYR A 541 -0.60 11.20 -31.06
C TYR A 541 -1.18 12.59 -30.79
N SER A 542 -0.90 13.52 -31.71
CA SER A 542 -1.37 14.91 -31.65
C SER A 542 -2.86 14.95 -31.98
N GLY A 543 -3.71 15.05 -30.95
CA GLY A 543 -5.16 14.82 -31.05
C GLY A 543 -5.68 13.77 -30.05
N GLY A 544 -4.81 13.13 -29.28
CA GLY A 544 -5.18 12.39 -28.06
C GLY A 544 -5.72 10.98 -28.33
N TYR A 545 -6.65 10.53 -27.47
CA TYR A 545 -7.31 9.22 -27.63
C TYR A 545 -8.03 9.07 -28.99
N PRO A 546 -8.73 10.07 -29.55
CA PRO A 546 -9.27 10.00 -30.91
C PRO A 546 -8.21 9.72 -31.98
N ALA A 547 -7.11 10.48 -31.98
CA ALA A 547 -6.00 10.29 -32.94
C ALA A 547 -5.34 8.90 -32.80
N LEU A 548 -5.12 8.43 -31.57
CA LEU A 548 -4.66 7.06 -31.31
C LEU A 548 -5.64 6.02 -31.88
N THR A 549 -6.94 6.22 -31.69
CA THR A 549 -7.99 5.28 -32.13
C THR A 549 -8.06 5.21 -33.65
N GLU A 550 -8.07 6.36 -34.33
CA GLU A 550 -8.04 6.46 -35.79
C GLU A 550 -6.78 5.80 -36.37
N CYS A 551 -5.61 6.09 -35.78
CA CYS A 551 -4.34 5.48 -36.17
C CYS A 551 -4.40 3.94 -36.02
N LEU A 552 -4.90 3.42 -34.90
CA LEU A 552 -5.04 1.97 -34.68
C LEU A 552 -6.02 1.32 -35.67
N GLN A 553 -7.14 1.97 -35.98
CA GLN A 553 -8.10 1.50 -36.99
C GLN A 553 -7.48 1.45 -38.39
N LYS A 554 -6.75 2.50 -38.80
CA LYS A 554 -6.02 2.54 -40.08
C LYS A 554 -4.94 1.46 -40.15
N LEU A 555 -4.14 1.32 -39.08
CA LEU A 555 -3.09 0.30 -38.97
C LEU A 555 -3.62 -1.14 -39.01
N ASN A 556 -4.74 -1.43 -38.35
CA ASN A 556 -5.35 -2.77 -38.37
C ASN A 556 -5.92 -3.15 -39.74
N ASN A 557 -6.29 -2.18 -40.58
CA ASN A 557 -6.72 -2.40 -41.96
C ASN A 557 -5.55 -2.43 -42.98
N ASN A 558 -4.34 -2.03 -42.57
CA ASN A 558 -3.17 -1.96 -43.44
C ASN A 558 -2.44 -3.32 -43.53
N LYS A 559 -2.62 -4.00 -44.67
CA LYS A 559 -2.03 -5.33 -44.94
C LYS A 559 -0.50 -5.38 -44.83
N GLU A 560 0.21 -4.32 -45.23
CA GLU A 560 1.68 -4.27 -45.10
C GLU A 560 2.09 -4.18 -43.62
N TYR A 561 1.36 -3.38 -42.84
CA TYR A 561 1.61 -3.26 -41.40
C TYR A 561 1.28 -4.55 -40.63
N LEU A 562 0.27 -5.31 -41.07
CA LEU A 562 -0.03 -6.64 -40.51
C LEU A 562 1.08 -7.66 -40.78
N GLU A 563 1.61 -7.73 -42.01
CA GLU A 563 2.73 -8.64 -42.30
C GLU A 563 4.02 -8.19 -41.59
N PHE A 564 4.27 -6.88 -41.47
CA PHE A 564 5.32 -6.33 -40.60
C PHE A 564 5.15 -6.76 -39.14
N ARG A 565 3.93 -6.67 -38.56
CA ARG A 565 3.64 -7.11 -37.18
C ARG A 565 4.04 -8.59 -36.99
N LYS A 566 3.75 -9.42 -37.97
CA LYS A 566 3.99 -10.87 -37.98
C LYS A 566 5.46 -11.24 -38.14
N GLU A 567 6.19 -10.62 -39.08
CA GLU A 567 7.65 -10.81 -39.19
C GLU A 567 8.38 -10.29 -37.96
N ARG A 568 7.97 -9.13 -37.43
CA ARG A 568 8.50 -8.59 -36.17
C ARG A 568 8.26 -9.52 -34.98
N ALA A 569 7.11 -10.20 -34.90
CA ALA A 569 6.79 -11.11 -33.80
C ALA A 569 7.79 -12.27 -33.67
N LYS A 570 8.31 -12.81 -34.79
CA LYS A 570 9.30 -13.90 -34.80
C LYS A 570 10.61 -13.55 -34.07
N MET A 571 10.97 -12.27 -34.05
CA MET A 571 12.21 -11.74 -33.48
C MET A 571 12.08 -11.34 -32.00
N LEU A 572 10.89 -11.39 -31.42
CA LEU A 572 10.62 -10.91 -30.06
C LEU A 572 10.60 -12.04 -29.02
N ILE A 573 10.89 -11.67 -27.78
CA ILE A 573 10.69 -12.48 -26.57
C ILE A 573 9.44 -11.96 -25.83
N SER A 574 9.33 -10.65 -25.63
CA SER A 574 8.16 -10.04 -24.98
C SER A 574 7.97 -8.58 -25.40
N ARG A 575 6.79 -8.02 -25.11
CA ARG A 575 6.42 -6.62 -25.39
C ARG A 575 5.62 -6.03 -24.23
N ARG A 576 5.80 -4.74 -23.96
CA ARG A 576 4.98 -3.94 -23.05
C ARG A 576 4.70 -2.56 -23.66
N ASN A 577 3.46 -2.09 -23.54
CA ASN A 577 3.04 -0.76 -23.96
C ASN A 577 2.50 0.01 -22.75
N GLN A 578 2.73 1.31 -22.69
CA GLN A 578 2.02 2.20 -21.75
C GLN A 578 1.61 3.48 -22.49
N LEU A 579 0.42 4.00 -22.16
CA LEU A 579 -0.05 5.32 -22.62
C LEU A 579 0.23 6.35 -21.53
N LEU A 580 0.82 7.48 -21.92
CA LEU A 580 1.37 8.49 -21.03
C LEU A 580 0.88 9.89 -21.41
N LEU A 581 0.82 10.79 -20.44
CA LEU A 581 0.71 12.24 -20.65
C LEU A 581 2.02 12.93 -20.26
N GLU A 582 2.33 14.06 -20.89
CA GLU A 582 3.48 14.89 -20.51
C GLU A 582 3.16 15.81 -19.31
N PHE A 583 4.17 16.06 -18.46
CA PHE A 583 4.07 17.06 -17.40
C PHE A 583 4.09 18.49 -17.97
N SER A 584 3.15 19.33 -17.50
CA SER A 584 3.01 20.73 -17.92
C SER A 584 4.27 21.58 -17.70
N PHE A 585 5.04 21.27 -16.66
CA PHE A 585 6.28 21.96 -16.30
C PHE A 585 7.54 21.42 -17.01
N TRP A 586 7.38 20.50 -17.97
CA TRP A 586 8.49 19.92 -18.74
C TRP A 586 8.58 20.49 -20.16
N ASN A 587 9.81 20.51 -20.68
CA ASN A 587 10.10 20.85 -22.07
C ASN A 587 9.47 19.81 -23.01
N GLU A 588 9.12 20.24 -24.23
CA GLU A 588 8.76 19.31 -25.31
C GLU A 588 10.01 18.55 -25.80
N PRO A 589 9.90 17.25 -26.15
CA PRO A 589 11.01 16.48 -26.70
C PRO A 589 11.38 16.92 -28.13
N LEU A 590 12.32 17.86 -28.22
CA LEU A 590 12.85 18.40 -29.49
C LEU A 590 14.20 17.77 -29.88
N PRO A 591 14.51 17.63 -31.21
CA PRO A 591 15.78 17.10 -31.71
C PRO A 591 17.02 17.89 -31.23
N ARG A 592 18.16 17.20 -31.13
CA ARG A 592 19.37 17.72 -30.46
C ARG A 592 20.63 17.51 -31.30
N PRO A 593 21.53 18.50 -31.39
CA PRO A 593 22.73 18.37 -32.22
C PRO A 593 23.77 17.44 -31.58
N GLY A 594 24.16 16.40 -32.31
CA GLY A 594 25.31 15.54 -31.99
C GLY A 594 24.95 14.19 -31.34
N PRO A 595 25.94 13.29 -31.19
CA PRO A 595 25.72 11.94 -30.67
C PRO A 595 25.37 11.98 -29.17
N SER A 596 24.07 12.04 -28.88
CA SER A 596 23.54 12.01 -27.52
C SER A 596 23.31 10.58 -27.05
N ILE A 597 23.77 10.26 -25.84
CA ILE A 597 23.24 9.12 -25.06
C ILE A 597 22.01 9.58 -24.28
N TYR A 598 21.05 8.67 -24.09
CA TYR A 598 19.82 8.99 -23.37
C TYR A 598 19.75 8.19 -22.06
N GLU A 599 19.38 8.86 -20.97
CA GLU A 599 19.03 8.18 -19.73
C GLU A 599 17.51 8.26 -19.56
N MET A 600 16.84 7.10 -19.57
CA MET A 600 15.46 7.00 -19.10
C MET A 600 15.48 6.60 -17.63
N ARG A 601 14.93 7.45 -16.76
CA ARG A 601 14.65 7.09 -15.37
C ARG A 601 13.16 6.81 -15.20
N THR A 602 12.84 5.58 -14.85
CA THR A 602 11.48 5.16 -14.48
C THR A 602 11.34 5.22 -12.97
N TYR A 603 10.30 5.89 -12.48
CA TYR A 603 9.96 6.00 -11.06
C TYR A 603 8.60 5.36 -10.85
N TYR A 604 8.57 4.26 -10.11
CA TYR A 604 7.33 3.62 -9.66
C TYR A 604 6.92 4.32 -8.37
N LEU A 605 5.95 5.23 -8.43
CA LEU A 605 5.52 6.02 -7.28
C LEU A 605 4.60 5.21 -6.36
N LYS A 606 4.45 5.67 -5.12
CA LYS A 606 3.41 5.14 -4.22
C LYS A 606 2.03 5.59 -4.70
N PRO A 607 0.99 4.73 -4.63
CA PRO A 607 -0.38 5.12 -4.96
C PRO A 607 -0.79 6.44 -4.29
N GLY A 608 -1.45 7.31 -5.05
CA GLY A 608 -1.86 8.65 -4.61
C GLY A 608 -0.77 9.73 -4.61
N THR A 609 0.53 9.39 -4.54
CA THR A 609 1.60 10.40 -4.37
C THR A 609 2.03 11.15 -5.64
N MET A 610 1.48 10.81 -6.82
CA MET A 610 1.89 11.40 -8.10
C MET A 610 1.77 12.93 -8.13
N ILE A 611 0.70 13.50 -7.57
CA ILE A 611 0.48 14.95 -7.54
C ILE A 611 1.50 15.64 -6.62
N GLU A 612 1.78 15.07 -5.45
CA GLU A 612 2.78 15.58 -4.51
C GLU A 612 4.19 15.55 -5.12
N TRP A 613 4.58 14.41 -5.67
CA TRP A 613 5.87 14.21 -6.33
C TRP A 613 6.05 15.15 -7.54
N GLY A 614 5.00 15.30 -8.37
CA GLY A 614 4.96 16.26 -9.47
C GLY A 614 5.11 17.71 -9.00
N ASN A 615 4.43 18.09 -7.91
CA ASN A 615 4.55 19.42 -7.30
C ASN A 615 5.94 19.69 -6.70
N HIS A 616 6.71 18.66 -6.33
CA HIS A 616 8.14 18.82 -6.00
C HIS A 616 9.00 18.90 -7.27
N TRP A 617 8.78 18.08 -8.29
CA TRP A 617 9.54 18.14 -9.54
C TRP A 617 9.32 19.42 -10.35
N ALA A 618 8.13 20.03 -10.31
CA ALA A 618 7.86 21.36 -10.89
C ALA A 618 8.74 22.48 -10.29
N ARG A 619 9.27 22.27 -9.07
CA ARG A 619 10.29 23.13 -8.45
C ARG A 619 11.70 22.63 -8.77
N ALA A 620 11.93 21.32 -8.67
CA ALA A 620 13.25 20.70 -8.83
C ALA A 620 13.82 20.78 -10.26
N ILE A 621 12.97 20.75 -11.30
CA ILE A 621 13.41 20.73 -12.70
C ILE A 621 14.22 21.97 -13.09
N LYS A 622 13.96 23.12 -12.45
CA LYS A 622 14.62 24.40 -12.72
C LYS A 622 16.14 24.34 -12.51
N TYR A 623 16.59 23.63 -11.48
CA TYR A 623 18.01 23.41 -11.20
C TYR A 623 18.73 22.56 -12.27
N ARG A 624 17.98 21.90 -13.16
CA ARG A 624 18.46 20.98 -14.21
C ARG A 624 18.14 21.43 -15.63
N GLN A 625 17.42 22.54 -15.82
CA GLN A 625 17.15 23.09 -17.16
C GLN A 625 18.36 23.82 -17.78
N GLU A 626 19.25 24.38 -16.96
CA GLU A 626 20.40 25.20 -17.39
C GLU A 626 21.39 24.44 -18.29
N ASN A 627 21.62 23.14 -18.03
CA ASN A 627 22.52 22.30 -18.83
C ASN A 627 21.83 21.72 -20.09
N ASN A 628 20.59 22.13 -20.39
CA ASN A 628 19.74 21.58 -21.45
C ASN A 628 19.55 20.05 -21.42
N GLU A 629 19.81 19.38 -20.29
CA GLU A 629 19.67 17.92 -20.17
C GLU A 629 18.23 17.33 -20.22
N PRO A 630 17.11 18.04 -19.88
CA PRO A 630 15.79 17.40 -19.87
C PRO A 630 15.19 17.31 -21.28
N VAL A 631 14.82 16.10 -21.70
CA VAL A 631 14.19 15.82 -23.01
C VAL A 631 12.67 15.74 -22.87
N GLY A 632 12.18 14.96 -21.90
CA GLY A 632 10.75 14.74 -21.71
C GLY A 632 10.43 14.18 -20.32
N GLY A 633 9.25 14.48 -19.80
CA GLY A 633 8.79 14.02 -18.50
C GLY A 633 7.34 13.60 -18.62
N PHE A 634 7.07 12.32 -18.38
CA PHE A 634 5.80 11.67 -18.72
C PHE A 634 5.26 10.84 -17.55
N PHE A 635 3.95 10.79 -17.39
CA PHE A 635 3.27 9.98 -16.37
C PHE A 635 2.22 9.07 -16.99
N SER A 636 2.09 7.84 -16.47
CA SER A 636 1.21 6.83 -17.04
C SER A 636 -0.28 7.13 -16.82
N GLN A 637 -1.11 6.74 -17.80
CA GLN A 637 -2.57 6.71 -17.75
C GLN A 637 -3.12 5.30 -17.96
N ILE A 638 -2.52 4.50 -18.85
CA ILE A 638 -2.93 3.12 -19.14
C ILE A 638 -1.68 2.24 -19.28
N GLY A 639 -1.74 1.02 -18.76
CA GLY A 639 -0.57 0.21 -18.39
C GLY A 639 -0.26 0.36 -16.91
N ASP A 640 1.01 0.22 -16.50
CA ASP A 640 1.40 0.33 -15.09
C ASP A 640 1.07 1.73 -14.52
N LEU A 641 0.13 1.77 -13.57
CA LEU A 641 -0.29 3.02 -12.93
C LEU A 641 0.75 3.52 -11.92
N TYR A 642 0.70 4.81 -11.61
CA TYR A 642 1.66 5.53 -10.75
C TYR A 642 3.12 5.53 -11.24
N VAL A 643 3.38 5.14 -12.48
CA VAL A 643 4.70 5.21 -13.11
C VAL A 643 4.95 6.56 -13.76
N VAL A 644 6.15 7.09 -13.55
CA VAL A 644 6.70 8.28 -14.24
C VAL A 644 7.98 7.92 -14.98
N HIS A 645 8.15 8.43 -16.20
CA HIS A 645 9.40 8.36 -16.95
C HIS A 645 9.98 9.76 -17.16
N HIS A 646 11.22 9.99 -16.71
CA HIS A 646 12.02 11.15 -17.09
C HIS A 646 13.09 10.74 -18.11
N LEU A 647 13.07 11.38 -19.27
CA LEU A 647 14.06 11.20 -20.33
C LEU A 647 15.06 12.37 -20.31
N TRP A 648 16.35 12.03 -20.22
CA TRP A 648 17.48 12.97 -20.19
C TRP A 648 18.42 12.66 -21.36
N ALA A 649 19.11 13.69 -21.88
CA ALA A 649 20.13 13.55 -22.92
C ALA A 649 21.48 14.09 -22.45
N TYR A 650 22.56 13.39 -22.80
CA TYR A 650 23.94 13.72 -22.46
C TYR A 650 24.86 13.45 -23.64
N GLU A 651 25.93 14.24 -23.79
CA GLU A 651 26.96 13.99 -24.81
C GLU A 651 27.77 12.70 -24.52
N SER A 652 27.89 12.31 -23.24
CA SER A 652 28.64 11.14 -22.81
C SER A 652 28.24 10.68 -21.40
N LEU A 653 28.72 9.49 -21.00
CA LEU A 653 28.60 9.03 -19.60
C LEU A 653 29.37 9.91 -18.62
N GLN A 654 30.43 10.59 -19.07
CA GLN A 654 31.24 11.50 -18.25
C GLN A 654 30.49 12.82 -17.98
N SER A 655 29.99 13.49 -19.02
CA SER A 655 29.23 14.74 -18.87
C SER A 655 27.87 14.52 -18.19
N ARG A 656 27.31 13.31 -18.25
CA ARG A 656 26.21 12.88 -17.37
C ARG A 656 26.59 12.94 -15.90
N ASP A 657 27.75 12.39 -15.51
CA ASP A 657 28.17 12.31 -14.11
C ASP A 657 28.46 13.71 -13.56
N GLU A 658 29.23 14.51 -14.29
CA GLU A 658 29.54 15.91 -13.97
C GLU A 658 28.28 16.79 -13.84
N THR A 659 27.28 16.58 -14.70
CA THR A 659 25.99 17.28 -14.62
C THR A 659 25.18 16.86 -13.38
N ARG A 660 25.28 15.60 -12.96
CA ARG A 660 24.58 15.09 -11.77
C ARG A 660 25.22 15.57 -10.47
N ASP A 661 26.54 15.65 -10.41
CA ASP A 661 27.26 16.11 -9.22
C ASP A 661 27.22 17.63 -9.08
N SER A 662 27.29 18.38 -10.19
CA SER A 662 27.07 19.83 -10.16
C SER A 662 25.64 20.21 -9.75
N ALA A 663 24.63 19.36 -10.00
CA ALA A 663 23.27 19.58 -9.48
C ALA A 663 23.22 19.50 -7.94
N TRP A 664 24.03 18.66 -7.28
CA TRP A 664 24.11 18.60 -5.81
C TRP A 664 24.69 19.86 -5.17
N MET A 665 25.46 20.66 -5.92
CA MET A 665 26.00 21.94 -5.45
C MET A 665 24.97 23.08 -5.52
N LYS A 666 23.79 22.86 -6.11
CA LYS A 666 22.75 23.89 -6.24
C LYS A 666 21.84 23.95 -5.01
N GLU A 667 21.76 25.12 -4.38
CA GLU A 667 20.96 25.33 -3.18
C GLU A 667 19.48 24.99 -3.41
N GLY A 668 18.91 24.15 -2.54
CA GLY A 668 17.54 23.65 -2.67
C GLY A 668 17.37 22.37 -3.50
N TRP A 669 18.38 21.92 -4.28
CA TRP A 669 18.28 20.62 -4.96
C TRP A 669 18.15 19.47 -3.96
N ALA A 670 19.04 19.40 -2.96
CA ALA A 670 19.01 18.36 -1.92
C ALA A 670 17.68 18.30 -1.14
N VAL A 671 17.03 19.46 -0.92
CA VAL A 671 15.70 19.54 -0.28
C VAL A 671 14.62 18.92 -1.16
N ASN A 672 14.66 19.15 -2.47
CA ASN A 672 13.72 18.51 -3.39
C ASN A 672 13.96 16.99 -3.51
N VAL A 673 15.21 16.53 -3.44
CA VAL A 673 15.51 15.08 -3.36
C VAL A 673 14.97 14.49 -2.06
N TYR A 674 15.18 15.15 -0.92
CA TYR A 674 14.66 14.73 0.40
C TYR A 674 13.14 14.53 0.41
N HIS A 675 12.38 15.38 -0.29
CA HIS A 675 10.92 15.23 -0.38
C HIS A 675 10.43 14.27 -1.47
N THR A 676 11.18 14.08 -2.57
CA THR A 676 10.74 13.20 -3.68
C THR A 676 11.09 11.73 -3.48
N VAL A 677 12.22 11.42 -2.84
CA VAL A 677 12.65 10.04 -2.57
C VAL A 677 11.65 9.24 -1.72
N PRO A 678 11.06 9.77 -0.62
CA PRO A 678 10.09 9.04 0.20
C PRO A 678 8.78 8.65 -0.51
N LEU A 679 8.47 9.26 -1.66
CA LEU A 679 7.25 9.01 -2.43
C LEU A 679 7.42 7.91 -3.50
N ILE A 680 8.65 7.45 -3.72
CA ILE A 680 9.00 6.41 -4.69
C ILE A 680 8.93 5.02 -4.01
N ARG A 681 8.39 4.00 -4.70
CA ARG A 681 8.49 2.57 -4.32
C ARG A 681 9.83 1.99 -4.79
N SER A 682 10.13 2.18 -6.07
CA SER A 682 11.36 1.77 -6.75
C SER A 682 11.68 2.73 -7.89
N MET A 683 12.96 2.81 -8.27
CA MET A 683 13.38 3.56 -9.45
C MET A 683 14.40 2.76 -10.26
N GLU A 684 14.31 2.89 -11.57
CA GLU A 684 15.20 2.26 -12.54
C GLU A 684 15.88 3.36 -13.36
N SER A 685 17.11 3.10 -13.79
CA SER A 685 17.86 3.95 -14.71
C SER A 685 18.36 3.08 -15.86
N ARG A 686 18.01 3.49 -17.09
CA ARG A 686 18.35 2.80 -18.32
C ARG A 686 19.15 3.75 -19.21
N ILE A 687 20.37 3.38 -19.57
CA ILE A 687 21.15 4.09 -20.58
C ILE A 687 20.84 3.48 -21.94
N MET A 688 20.46 4.34 -22.89
CA MET A 688 19.99 3.96 -24.21
C MET A 688 20.77 4.72 -25.29
N ILE A 689 21.02 4.06 -26.42
CA ILE A 689 21.65 4.63 -27.61
C ILE A 689 20.58 4.78 -28.69
N PRO A 690 20.43 5.97 -29.31
CA PRO A 690 19.43 6.18 -30.36
C PRO A 690 19.67 5.26 -31.55
N THR A 691 18.59 4.81 -32.18
CA THR A 691 18.68 4.09 -33.47
C THR A 691 18.96 5.09 -34.60
N LYS A 692 19.51 4.61 -35.73
CA LYS A 692 19.84 5.46 -36.90
C LYS A 692 18.63 6.17 -37.54
N SER A 693 17.42 5.82 -37.12
CA SER A 693 16.13 6.38 -37.55
C SER A 693 15.43 7.21 -36.48
N SER A 694 16.03 7.40 -35.30
CA SER A 694 15.45 8.11 -34.17
C SER A 694 15.39 9.62 -34.43
N PRO A 695 14.21 10.26 -34.48
CA PRO A 695 14.10 11.69 -34.84
C PRO A 695 14.70 12.67 -33.81
N LEU A 696 15.16 12.19 -32.66
CA LEU A 696 15.76 13.00 -31.59
C LEU A 696 17.28 13.24 -31.77
N GLN A 697 17.92 12.68 -32.81
CA GLN A 697 19.36 12.73 -33.11
C GLN A 697 19.69 13.47 -34.43
#